data_AF-A0A1N6NX41-F1
#
_entry.id   AF-A0A1N6NX41-F1
#
_cell.length_a   1.000
_cell.length_b   1.000
_cell.length_c   1.000
_cell.angle_alpha   90.00
_cell.angle_beta   90.00
_cell.angle_gamma   90.00
#
_symmetry.space_group_name_H-M   'P 1'
#
loop_
_entity.id
_entity.type
_entity.pdbx_description
1 polymer ?
#
loop_
_entity_poly.entity_id
_entity_poly.type
_entity_poly.pdbx_seq_one_letter_code
_entity_poly.pdbx_strand_id
1 'polypeptide(L)'
;MAPGRHVWEFARTGGVDQVLLRHGQDIARIGELDRKLWVALACPVQGLEFDSRTLALIDTNDDVRIRPPELIAACEWVCRELRDPQLLIAGGDTLSADDIAEASALQAECRRILRIVGKDEGAALTLDDVTGRSELLASLRFNGDGVITPATAQDEAISAVIDDIIRTQDGVMDRSGTKGIQRAQAEAFFAQAHALMDWQAKAVSDDATMPLGEATLAAAAALDAVEAKVDDFFARCNVAAFDPQAVPALNPAAAAYDVLAGSAIDTHSPALAALPLAPVAPGRTLPMAGRVNPAWADALAKLRERAVAPLLGTALEAIDEGQWALLRERLAACRRWLASRPPTRLGNAADTPPERLQAWLAAEAAVLDLLARDEAEEAHNKRLVDLERLLRFKRDLYRLLRNFVSFEDFYARRGAIFQAGRLYLDGRSCDLVVRVADAKKHAMLAGLAKTCLAYCECTRGKDKMTIVAAFTAGDTDFLFVGRNGVFYDREGRDWDATITQMIENPTSVAQAFVAPYKKFIRLVEEQVAKRAAASEATAQASLSSVATTVATADKAVPPATAGQPAASPKLPGRIDVGTVAALGVAMGSISAVLVAMFTKFVDLGPWIPIALVGMVVAISGPSMLIAWIKLRQRSLGPILDASGWAINGRMKVSVRLGGSLSRMAKLPHGAKRVLKDPYADRSSGWLVGLGVLLVVGAATVWAWRSGWQEAHLPQPAQPAINAPAVGAPALTPNR
;
A
#
# COMPACT_ATOMS: atom_id res chain seq x y z
N MET A 1 -10.46 -47.22 -21.93
CA MET A 1 -10.71 -45.83 -22.39
C MET A 1 -9.82 -44.92 -21.57
N ALA A 2 -9.13 -43.95 -22.18
CA ALA A 2 -8.34 -42.98 -21.40
C ALA A 2 -9.30 -42.06 -20.61
N PRO A 3 -8.96 -41.62 -19.39
CA PRO A 3 -9.77 -40.66 -18.64
C PRO A 3 -9.93 -39.38 -19.47
N GLY A 4 -11.17 -38.88 -19.55
CA GLY A 4 -11.52 -37.75 -20.41
C GLY A 4 -10.73 -36.49 -20.04
N ARG A 5 -10.01 -35.93 -21.04
CA ARG A 5 -9.43 -34.58 -20.94
C ARG A 5 -10.56 -33.57 -20.71
N HIS A 6 -10.28 -32.54 -19.90
CA HIS A 6 -11.25 -31.47 -19.67
C HIS A 6 -11.58 -30.74 -20.98
N VAL A 7 -12.85 -30.39 -21.18
CA VAL A 7 -13.32 -29.71 -22.40
C VAL A 7 -13.48 -28.23 -22.10
N TRP A 8 -12.50 -27.43 -22.53
CA TRP A 8 -12.49 -25.98 -22.36
C TRP A 8 -13.37 -25.30 -23.42
N GLU A 9 -14.32 -24.46 -22.99
CA GLU A 9 -15.06 -23.55 -23.87
C GLU A 9 -14.30 -22.22 -24.05
N PHE A 10 -14.31 -21.68 -25.27
CA PHE A 10 -13.70 -20.38 -25.59
C PHE A 10 -14.68 -19.46 -26.33
N ALA A 11 -14.66 -18.17 -26.02
CA ALA A 11 -15.39 -17.12 -26.74
C ALA A 11 -14.43 -16.09 -27.33
N ARG A 12 -14.65 -15.72 -28.60
CA ARG A 12 -13.82 -14.74 -29.29
C ARG A 12 -14.24 -13.31 -28.96
N THR A 13 -13.56 -12.72 -27.99
CA THR A 13 -13.91 -11.42 -27.40
C THR A 13 -12.68 -10.53 -27.31
N GLY A 14 -12.84 -9.22 -27.52
CA GLY A 14 -11.68 -8.30 -27.59
C GLY A 14 -10.69 -8.58 -28.74
N GLY A 15 -11.05 -9.45 -29.69
CA GLY A 15 -10.17 -9.84 -30.80
C GLY A 15 -9.16 -10.95 -30.46
N VAL A 16 -9.27 -11.56 -29.28
CA VAL A 16 -8.55 -12.77 -28.84
C VAL A 16 -9.58 -13.84 -28.44
N ASP A 17 -9.13 -15.08 -28.26
CA ASP A 17 -10.00 -16.16 -27.77
C ASP A 17 -9.83 -16.25 -26.25
N GLN A 18 -10.92 -16.08 -25.51
CA GLN A 18 -10.96 -16.03 -24.04
C GLN A 18 -11.65 -17.29 -23.52
N VAL A 19 -11.08 -17.92 -22.49
CA VAL A 19 -11.72 -19.08 -21.83
C VAL A 19 -13.04 -18.65 -21.16
N LEU A 20 -14.06 -19.49 -21.24
CA LEU A 20 -15.30 -19.35 -20.49
C LEU A 20 -15.25 -20.25 -19.25
N LEU A 21 -15.43 -19.66 -18.08
CA LEU A 21 -15.53 -20.39 -16.81
C LEU A 21 -17.02 -20.48 -16.47
N ARG A 22 -17.64 -21.64 -16.67
CA ARG A 22 -19.10 -21.86 -16.52
C ARG A 22 -19.44 -22.87 -15.44
N HIS A 23 -18.55 -23.83 -15.22
CA HIS A 23 -18.72 -24.93 -14.29
C HIS A 23 -17.61 -24.91 -13.24
N GLY A 24 -17.88 -25.42 -12.04
CA GLY A 24 -16.87 -25.52 -10.98
C GLY A 24 -15.63 -26.32 -11.41
N GLN A 25 -15.79 -27.28 -12.33
CA GLN A 25 -14.68 -28.04 -12.90
C GLN A 25 -13.71 -27.20 -13.73
N ASP A 26 -14.17 -26.09 -14.34
CA ASP A 26 -13.29 -25.14 -15.04
C ASP A 26 -12.35 -24.41 -14.05
N ILE A 27 -12.79 -24.23 -12.80
CA ILE A 27 -11.98 -23.66 -11.73
C ILE A 27 -11.05 -24.72 -11.13
N ALA A 28 -11.56 -25.92 -10.84
CA ALA A 28 -10.79 -27.02 -10.27
C ALA A 28 -9.62 -27.45 -11.18
N ARG A 29 -9.74 -27.30 -12.50
CA ARG A 29 -8.70 -27.66 -13.47
C ARG A 29 -7.97 -26.47 -14.08
N ILE A 30 -8.09 -25.27 -13.51
CA ILE A 30 -7.51 -24.04 -14.07
C ILE A 30 -5.98 -24.11 -14.28
N GLY A 31 -5.28 -24.97 -13.51
CA GLY A 31 -3.86 -25.27 -13.70
C GLY A 31 -3.50 -26.03 -14.99
N GLU A 32 -4.45 -26.74 -15.61
CA GLU A 32 -4.28 -27.43 -16.91
C GLU A 32 -4.27 -26.46 -18.10
N LEU A 33 -4.82 -25.25 -17.94
CA LEU A 33 -4.96 -24.26 -19.01
C LEU A 33 -3.62 -23.56 -19.30
N ASP A 34 -3.17 -23.58 -20.57
CA ASP A 34 -1.93 -22.87 -20.97
C ASP A 34 -2.03 -21.38 -20.58
N ARG A 35 -1.07 -20.93 -19.76
CA ARG A 35 -0.98 -19.55 -19.25
C ARG A 35 -0.95 -18.51 -20.37
N LYS A 36 -0.56 -18.89 -21.60
CA LYS A 36 -0.64 -18.02 -22.80
C LYS A 36 -2.08 -17.68 -23.23
N LEU A 37 -3.08 -18.40 -22.73
CA LEU A 37 -4.51 -18.17 -22.98
C LEU A 37 -5.18 -17.31 -21.90
N TRP A 38 -4.45 -17.01 -20.82
CA TRP A 38 -4.92 -16.11 -19.77
C TRP A 38 -4.74 -14.64 -20.21
N VAL A 39 -5.70 -13.78 -19.89
CA VAL A 39 -5.67 -12.35 -20.25
C VAL A 39 -4.69 -11.55 -19.38
N ALA A 40 -4.55 -11.88 -18.10
CA ALA A 40 -3.55 -11.31 -17.21
C ALA A 40 -2.58 -12.38 -16.68
N LEU A 41 -1.33 -11.97 -16.47
CA LEU A 41 -0.25 -12.76 -15.84
C LEU A 41 0.27 -12.13 -14.54
N ALA A 42 -0.25 -10.96 -14.17
CA ALA A 42 -0.10 -10.33 -12.86
C ALA A 42 -1.24 -9.32 -12.64
N CYS A 43 -1.70 -9.20 -11.39
CA CYS A 43 -2.71 -8.24 -10.94
C CYS A 43 -2.23 -7.59 -9.63
N PRO A 44 -2.29 -6.26 -9.48
CA PRO A 44 -1.96 -5.60 -8.22
C PRO A 44 -2.99 -5.97 -7.14
N VAL A 45 -2.55 -6.03 -5.88
CA VAL A 45 -3.43 -6.22 -4.70
C VAL A 45 -4.15 -4.92 -4.30
N GLN A 46 -3.63 -3.76 -4.73
CA GLN A 46 -4.13 -2.43 -4.36
C GLN A 46 -4.72 -1.67 -5.55
N GLY A 47 -5.60 -0.69 -5.28
CA GLY A 47 -6.16 0.21 -6.29
C GLY A 47 -7.29 -0.39 -7.14
N LEU A 48 -7.83 -1.54 -6.73
CA LEU A 48 -8.93 -2.25 -7.40
C LEU A 48 -10.25 -2.11 -6.63
N GLU A 49 -11.36 -2.17 -7.35
CA GLU A 49 -12.74 -2.18 -6.82
C GLU A 49 -13.15 -3.60 -6.41
N PHE A 50 -12.43 -4.14 -5.43
CA PHE A 50 -12.50 -5.53 -4.96
C PHE A 50 -12.11 -5.62 -3.47
N ASP A 51 -12.44 -6.73 -2.81
CA ASP A 51 -12.09 -6.96 -1.41
C ASP A 51 -10.57 -7.14 -1.24
N SER A 52 -9.94 -6.19 -0.54
CA SER A 52 -8.48 -6.15 -0.36
C SER A 52 -7.96 -7.30 0.49
N ARG A 53 -8.75 -7.79 1.47
CA ARG A 53 -8.38 -8.91 2.33
C ARG A 53 -8.40 -10.21 1.54
N THR A 54 -9.37 -10.41 0.65
CA THR A 54 -9.39 -11.53 -0.30
C THR A 54 -8.16 -11.53 -1.20
N LEU A 55 -7.73 -10.38 -1.72
CA LEU A 55 -6.52 -10.29 -2.55
C LEU A 55 -5.25 -10.60 -1.74
N ALA A 56 -5.14 -10.07 -0.52
CA ALA A 56 -4.03 -10.37 0.39
C ALA A 56 -3.96 -11.86 0.81
N LEU A 57 -5.09 -12.57 0.87
CA LEU A 57 -5.11 -14.03 1.12
C LEU A 57 -4.67 -14.88 -0.08
N ILE A 58 -4.52 -14.27 -1.27
CA ILE A 58 -4.01 -14.93 -2.49
C ILE A 58 -2.54 -14.56 -2.73
N ASP A 59 -2.10 -13.36 -2.31
CA ASP A 59 -0.71 -12.90 -2.33
C ASP A 59 0.10 -13.62 -1.24
N THR A 60 0.62 -14.80 -1.59
CA THR A 60 1.27 -15.71 -0.63
C THR A 60 2.72 -15.35 -0.31
N ASN A 61 3.29 -14.38 -1.04
CA ASN A 61 4.67 -13.93 -0.88
C ASN A 61 4.78 -12.45 -0.49
N ASP A 62 3.65 -11.78 -0.23
CA ASP A 62 3.52 -10.35 0.09
C ASP A 62 4.20 -9.42 -0.93
N ASP A 63 4.30 -9.80 -2.22
CA ASP A 63 4.91 -8.97 -3.27
C ASP A 63 3.96 -7.90 -3.86
N VAL A 64 2.73 -7.84 -3.35
CA VAL A 64 1.63 -6.93 -3.73
C VAL A 64 1.11 -7.22 -5.15
N ARG A 65 1.43 -8.38 -5.75
CA ARG A 65 1.02 -8.78 -7.10
C ARG A 65 0.70 -10.27 -7.22
N ILE A 66 -0.60 -10.58 -7.24
CA ILE A 66 -1.10 -11.93 -7.52
C ILE A 66 -0.68 -12.41 -8.91
N ARG A 67 -0.04 -13.59 -8.95
CA ARG A 67 0.42 -14.27 -10.18
C ARG A 67 -0.34 -15.58 -10.42
N PRO A 68 -0.30 -16.14 -11.66
CA PRO A 68 -0.96 -17.40 -11.98
C PRO A 68 -0.68 -18.58 -11.03
N PRO A 69 0.54 -18.84 -10.52
CA PRO A 69 0.77 -19.95 -9.60
C PRO A 69 -0.04 -19.85 -8.30
N GLU A 70 -0.18 -18.64 -7.77
CA GLU A 70 -0.90 -18.37 -6.52
C GLU A 70 -2.41 -18.45 -6.73
N LEU A 71 -2.89 -17.90 -7.85
CA LEU A 71 -4.30 -18.00 -8.23
C LEU A 71 -4.70 -19.46 -8.53
N ILE A 72 -3.82 -20.26 -9.12
CA ILE A 72 -3.99 -21.72 -9.28
C ILE A 72 -4.04 -22.39 -7.90
N ALA A 73 -3.07 -22.12 -7.02
CA ALA A 73 -3.03 -22.71 -5.68
C ALA A 73 -4.28 -22.34 -4.85
N ALA A 74 -4.80 -21.12 -4.98
CA ALA A 74 -6.06 -20.71 -4.37
C ALA A 74 -7.24 -21.54 -4.92
N CYS A 75 -7.35 -21.73 -6.24
CA CYS A 75 -8.39 -22.55 -6.85
C CYS A 75 -8.31 -24.03 -6.44
N GLU A 76 -7.11 -24.62 -6.49
CA GLU A 76 -6.86 -26.02 -6.08
C GLU A 76 -7.15 -26.25 -4.59
N TRP A 77 -6.85 -25.26 -3.74
CA TRP A 77 -7.18 -25.33 -2.31
C TRP A 77 -8.70 -25.27 -2.09
N VAL A 78 -9.43 -24.31 -2.66
CA VAL A 78 -10.89 -24.23 -2.47
C VAL A 78 -11.60 -25.48 -2.99
N CYS A 79 -11.21 -25.98 -4.17
CA CYS A 79 -11.81 -27.16 -4.77
C CYS A 79 -11.46 -28.47 -4.03
N ARG A 80 -10.55 -28.43 -3.04
CA ARG A 80 -10.27 -29.52 -2.10
C ARG A 80 -11.09 -29.40 -0.82
N GLU A 81 -11.29 -28.19 -0.33
CA GLU A 81 -12.05 -27.93 0.91
C GLU A 81 -13.57 -27.95 0.69
N LEU A 82 -14.08 -27.62 -0.50
CA LEU A 82 -15.51 -27.72 -0.84
C LEU A 82 -15.90 -29.13 -1.33
N ARG A 83 -17.11 -29.56 -0.98
CA ARG A 83 -17.72 -30.81 -1.48
C ARG A 83 -18.01 -30.74 -2.98
N ASP A 84 -18.47 -29.58 -3.47
CA ASP A 84 -18.76 -29.33 -4.89
C ASP A 84 -18.16 -27.98 -5.34
N PRO A 85 -17.19 -27.97 -6.28
CA PRO A 85 -16.68 -26.76 -6.91
C PRO A 85 -17.75 -25.87 -7.57
N GLN A 86 -18.93 -26.38 -7.92
CA GLN A 86 -20.02 -25.59 -8.49
C GLN A 86 -20.53 -24.49 -7.54
N LEU A 87 -20.34 -24.66 -6.23
CA LEU A 87 -20.65 -23.64 -5.22
C LEU A 87 -19.89 -22.32 -5.44
N LEU A 88 -18.71 -22.35 -6.07
CA LEU A 88 -17.95 -21.15 -6.47
C LEU A 88 -18.65 -20.36 -7.59
N ILE A 89 -19.38 -21.04 -8.47
CA ILE A 89 -20.14 -20.42 -9.56
C ILE A 89 -21.43 -19.79 -9.02
N ALA A 90 -22.07 -20.45 -8.05
CA ALA A 90 -23.23 -19.93 -7.33
C ALA A 90 -22.87 -18.69 -6.49
N GLY A 91 -21.66 -18.67 -5.91
CA GLY A 91 -21.13 -17.55 -5.14
C GLY A 91 -21.81 -17.40 -3.77
N GLY A 92 -21.95 -16.16 -3.33
CA GLY A 92 -22.53 -15.80 -2.03
C GLY A 92 -21.54 -15.86 -0.87
N ASP A 93 -21.92 -15.21 0.22
CA ASP A 93 -21.16 -14.96 1.46
C ASP A 93 -21.49 -15.94 2.60
N THR A 94 -22.24 -17.00 2.28
CA THR A 94 -22.71 -18.03 3.21
C THR A 94 -22.13 -19.41 2.90
N LEU A 95 -21.96 -20.25 3.92
CA LEU A 95 -21.46 -21.63 3.79
C LEU A 95 -22.09 -22.53 4.87
N SER A 96 -22.66 -23.67 4.52
CA SER A 96 -23.09 -24.68 5.50
C SER A 96 -21.94 -25.64 5.83
N ALA A 97 -22.04 -26.39 6.94
CA ALA A 97 -21.08 -27.44 7.24
C ALA A 97 -21.08 -28.56 6.18
N ASP A 98 -22.21 -28.81 5.54
CA ASP A 98 -22.36 -29.89 4.55
C ASP A 98 -21.82 -29.51 3.16
N ASP A 99 -21.69 -28.21 2.86
CA ASP A 99 -20.99 -27.69 1.67
C ASP A 99 -19.48 -27.98 1.68
N ILE A 100 -18.91 -28.22 2.87
CA ILE A 100 -17.49 -28.52 3.09
C ILE A 100 -17.25 -30.02 2.90
N ALA A 101 -16.12 -30.39 2.28
CA ALA A 101 -15.72 -31.76 2.06
C ALA A 101 -15.57 -32.53 3.38
N GLU A 102 -16.06 -33.77 3.43
CA GLU A 102 -16.06 -34.60 4.66
C GLU A 102 -14.65 -34.97 5.15
N ALA A 103 -13.65 -34.94 4.27
CA ALA A 103 -12.25 -35.13 4.61
C ALA A 103 -11.56 -33.85 5.15
N SER A 104 -12.23 -32.69 5.09
CA SER A 104 -11.67 -31.42 5.56
C SER A 104 -11.89 -31.21 7.06
N ALA A 105 -10.81 -30.82 7.75
CA ALA A 105 -10.89 -30.38 9.14
C ALA A 105 -11.75 -29.11 9.33
N LEU A 106 -12.01 -28.34 8.26
CA LEU A 106 -12.85 -27.15 8.29
C LEU A 106 -14.33 -27.47 8.50
N GLN A 107 -14.79 -28.68 8.18
CA GLN A 107 -16.19 -29.07 8.43
C GLN A 107 -16.48 -29.13 9.94
N ALA A 108 -15.57 -29.77 10.70
CA ALA A 108 -15.69 -29.84 12.15
C ALA A 108 -15.57 -28.45 12.80
N GLU A 109 -14.70 -27.59 12.26
CA GLU A 109 -14.57 -26.21 12.74
C GLU A 109 -15.82 -25.38 12.44
N CYS A 110 -16.44 -25.52 11.26
CA CYS A 110 -17.69 -24.86 10.92
C CYS A 110 -18.80 -25.21 11.92
N ARG A 111 -18.99 -26.50 12.26
CA ARG A 111 -19.96 -26.94 13.29
C ARG A 111 -19.61 -26.40 14.69
N ARG A 112 -18.33 -26.38 15.08
CA ARG A 112 -17.86 -25.75 16.34
C ARG A 112 -18.19 -24.26 16.39
N ILE A 113 -17.96 -23.55 15.30
CA ILE A 113 -18.22 -22.11 15.16
C ILE A 113 -19.71 -21.80 15.24
N LEU A 114 -20.56 -22.55 14.53
CA LEU A 114 -22.03 -22.41 14.59
C LEU A 114 -22.55 -22.59 16.02
N ARG A 115 -22.10 -23.64 16.73
CA ARG A 115 -22.45 -23.87 18.15
C ARG A 115 -22.06 -22.70 19.06
N ILE A 116 -20.89 -22.11 18.86
CA ILE A 116 -20.44 -20.94 19.65
C ILE A 116 -21.24 -19.68 19.33
N VAL A 117 -21.71 -19.49 18.08
CA VAL A 117 -22.63 -18.38 17.72
C VAL A 117 -24.06 -18.65 18.23
N GLY A 118 -24.36 -19.86 18.70
CA GLY A 118 -25.71 -20.27 19.10
C GLY A 118 -26.63 -20.57 17.92
N LYS A 119 -26.07 -20.90 16.75
CA LYS A 119 -26.81 -21.36 15.56
C LYS A 119 -26.84 -22.89 15.50
N ASP A 120 -27.89 -23.45 14.91
CA ASP A 120 -27.99 -24.88 14.62
C ASP A 120 -26.84 -25.35 13.71
N GLU A 121 -26.38 -26.59 13.86
CA GLU A 121 -25.24 -27.11 13.07
C GLU A 121 -25.51 -27.23 11.56
N GLY A 122 -26.80 -27.22 11.16
CA GLY A 122 -27.23 -27.16 9.75
C GLY A 122 -27.49 -25.75 9.23
N ALA A 123 -27.29 -24.71 10.05
CA ALA A 123 -27.43 -23.32 9.60
C ALA A 123 -26.26 -22.88 8.71
N ALA A 124 -26.49 -21.84 7.91
CA ALA A 124 -25.44 -21.24 7.10
C ALA A 124 -24.60 -20.26 7.92
N LEU A 125 -23.29 -20.46 7.91
CA LEU A 125 -22.28 -19.56 8.47
C LEU A 125 -22.03 -18.41 7.50
N THR A 126 -21.97 -17.17 8.00
CA THR A 126 -21.66 -15.96 7.20
C THR A 126 -20.22 -15.49 7.41
N LEU A 127 -19.72 -14.61 6.54
CA LEU A 127 -18.43 -13.95 6.77
C LEU A 127 -18.43 -13.09 8.05
N ASP A 128 -19.56 -12.49 8.42
CA ASP A 128 -19.67 -11.64 9.62
C ASP A 128 -19.57 -12.47 10.91
N ASP A 129 -20.13 -13.69 10.91
CA ASP A 129 -20.00 -14.65 12.04
C ASP A 129 -18.54 -15.06 12.33
N VAL A 130 -17.65 -14.90 11.33
CA VAL A 130 -16.23 -15.26 11.38
C VAL A 130 -15.34 -14.03 11.61
N THR A 131 -15.66 -12.89 10.98
CA THR A 131 -14.84 -11.67 11.06
C THR A 131 -15.13 -10.82 12.31
N GLY A 132 -16.38 -10.80 12.82
CA GLY A 132 -16.73 -10.13 14.08
C GLY A 132 -16.21 -10.83 15.35
N ARG A 133 -15.23 -11.74 15.18
CA ARG A 133 -14.95 -12.82 16.15
C ARG A 133 -13.59 -12.71 16.84
N SER A 134 -12.71 -11.79 16.43
CA SER A 134 -11.45 -11.54 17.14
C SER A 134 -11.68 -11.18 18.62
N GLU A 135 -12.71 -10.39 18.90
CA GLU A 135 -13.14 -10.02 20.26
C GLU A 135 -13.75 -11.21 21.00
N LEU A 136 -14.62 -11.99 20.35
CA LEU A 136 -15.21 -13.20 20.92
C LEU A 136 -14.17 -14.27 21.27
N LEU A 137 -13.18 -14.49 20.39
CA LEU A 137 -12.05 -15.39 20.67
C LEU A 137 -11.19 -14.88 21.82
N ALA A 138 -10.84 -13.59 21.84
CA ALA A 138 -10.08 -12.98 22.93
C ALA A 138 -10.82 -13.04 24.29
N SER A 139 -12.15 -13.19 24.28
CA SER A 139 -12.96 -13.41 25.48
C SER A 139 -13.08 -14.89 25.93
N LEU A 140 -12.59 -15.85 25.13
CA LEU A 140 -12.57 -17.26 25.53
C LEU A 140 -11.47 -17.51 26.58
N ARG A 141 -11.78 -18.40 27.54
CA ARG A 141 -10.84 -18.84 28.60
C ARG A 141 -9.50 -19.36 28.03
N PHE A 142 -9.60 -20.11 26.93
CA PHE A 142 -8.49 -20.58 26.12
C PHE A 142 -8.70 -19.97 24.73
N ASN A 143 -7.80 -19.10 24.32
CA ASN A 143 -7.91 -18.34 23.09
C ASN A 143 -6.84 -18.72 22.06
N GLY A 144 -5.92 -19.64 22.40
CA GLY A 144 -4.95 -20.25 21.49
C GLY A 144 -3.89 -19.27 20.99
N ASP A 145 -3.32 -18.49 21.90
CA ASP A 145 -2.16 -17.62 21.69
C ASP A 145 -0.91 -18.08 22.47
N GLY A 146 -1.05 -19.13 23.29
CA GLY A 146 0.00 -19.68 24.14
C GLY A 146 0.21 -18.91 25.45
N VAL A 147 -0.66 -17.95 25.78
CA VAL A 147 -0.63 -17.13 27.00
C VAL A 147 -1.78 -17.53 27.91
N ILE A 148 -1.49 -17.92 29.14
CA ILE A 148 -2.52 -18.09 30.18
C ILE A 148 -2.48 -16.92 31.17
N THR A 149 -3.65 -16.46 31.60
CA THR A 149 -3.81 -15.38 32.58
C THR A 149 -4.26 -15.94 33.93
N PRO A 150 -4.20 -15.16 35.03
CA PRO A 150 -4.76 -15.59 36.32
C PRO A 150 -6.25 -16.01 36.20
N ALA A 151 -7.03 -15.34 35.35
CA ALA A 151 -8.42 -15.68 35.06
C ALA A 151 -8.60 -17.04 34.34
N THR A 152 -7.59 -17.51 33.60
CA THR A 152 -7.60 -18.83 32.94
C THR A 152 -7.59 -19.98 33.96
N ALA A 153 -7.04 -19.77 35.16
CA ALA A 153 -6.90 -20.82 36.18
C ALA A 153 -8.24 -21.31 36.75
N GLN A 154 -9.18 -20.40 37.03
CA GLN A 154 -10.42 -20.59 37.81
C GLN A 154 -10.23 -21.01 39.28
N ASP A 155 -9.13 -21.68 39.62
CA ASP A 155 -8.67 -21.93 40.99
C ASP A 155 -7.83 -20.75 41.49
N GLU A 156 -8.18 -20.22 42.66
CA GLU A 156 -7.50 -19.10 43.31
C GLU A 156 -6.04 -19.45 43.68
N ALA A 157 -5.75 -20.70 44.03
CA ALA A 157 -4.39 -21.14 44.34
C ALA A 157 -3.50 -21.10 43.09
N ILE A 158 -3.99 -21.63 41.96
CA ILE A 158 -3.26 -21.63 40.68
C ILE A 158 -3.15 -20.19 40.13
N SER A 159 -4.21 -19.37 40.27
CA SER A 159 -4.20 -17.95 39.92
C SER A 159 -3.05 -17.20 40.62
N ALA A 160 -2.89 -17.41 41.92
CA ALA A 160 -1.81 -16.79 42.70
C ALA A 160 -0.41 -17.24 42.25
N VAL A 161 -0.23 -18.50 41.80
CA VAL A 161 1.04 -18.94 41.22
C VAL A 161 1.30 -18.26 39.87
N ILE A 162 0.29 -18.07 39.02
CA ILE A 162 0.43 -17.34 37.76
C ILE A 162 0.85 -15.89 38.03
N ASP A 163 0.25 -15.20 39.00
CA ASP A 163 0.66 -13.85 39.40
C ASP A 163 2.11 -13.78 39.92
N ASP A 164 2.56 -14.79 40.69
CA ASP A 164 3.96 -14.91 41.12
C ASP A 164 4.93 -15.13 39.94
N ILE A 165 4.53 -15.88 38.91
CA ILE A 165 5.32 -16.05 37.68
C ILE A 165 5.38 -14.72 36.91
N ILE A 166 4.26 -14.02 36.72
CA ILE A 166 4.19 -12.70 36.06
C ILE A 166 5.12 -11.69 36.75
N ARG A 167 5.15 -11.71 38.10
CA ARG A 167 5.95 -10.81 38.94
C ARG A 167 7.45 -11.09 38.89
N THR A 168 7.88 -12.32 38.61
CA THR A 168 9.28 -12.74 38.71
C THR A 168 9.96 -12.99 37.35
N GLN A 169 9.22 -13.43 36.33
CA GLN A 169 9.76 -13.75 34.99
C GLN A 169 9.34 -12.78 33.89
N ASP A 170 8.62 -11.70 34.24
CA ASP A 170 8.02 -10.71 33.34
C ASP A 170 6.88 -11.29 32.45
N GLY A 171 5.63 -10.91 32.74
CA GLY A 171 4.47 -11.35 31.96
C GLY A 171 4.34 -10.74 30.55
N VAL A 172 3.81 -11.53 29.63
CA VAL A 172 3.49 -11.17 28.23
C VAL A 172 2.04 -10.69 28.14
N MET A 173 1.70 -9.84 27.16
CA MET A 173 0.30 -9.46 26.91
C MET A 173 -0.42 -10.56 26.12
N ASP A 174 -1.50 -11.07 26.71
CA ASP A 174 -2.52 -11.91 26.07
C ASP A 174 -3.32 -11.08 25.04
N ARG A 175 -3.91 -11.72 24.03
CA ARG A 175 -4.93 -11.14 23.13
C ARG A 175 -6.09 -10.44 23.86
N SER A 176 -6.43 -10.81 25.09
CA SER A 176 -7.41 -10.08 25.91
C SER A 176 -6.94 -8.69 26.37
N GLY A 177 -5.65 -8.37 26.21
CA GLY A 177 -5.01 -7.16 26.75
C GLY A 177 -4.53 -7.31 28.21
N THR A 178 -4.75 -8.45 28.84
CA THR A 178 -4.29 -8.77 30.20
C THR A 178 -2.84 -9.28 30.17
N LYS A 179 -2.08 -9.11 31.26
CA LYS A 179 -0.79 -9.80 31.40
C LYS A 179 -1.01 -11.27 31.78
N GLY A 180 -0.28 -12.16 31.11
CA GLY A 180 -0.23 -13.58 31.38
C GLY A 180 1.18 -14.15 31.22
N ILE A 181 1.28 -15.48 31.16
CA ILE A 181 2.53 -16.23 31.05
C ILE A 181 2.47 -17.21 29.88
N GLN A 182 3.61 -17.41 29.22
CA GLN A 182 3.77 -18.49 28.23
C GLN A 182 4.59 -19.63 28.84
N ARG A 183 4.68 -20.74 28.10
CA ARG A 183 5.45 -21.93 28.46
C ARG A 183 6.88 -21.61 28.93
N ALA A 184 7.58 -20.73 28.22
CA ALA A 184 8.96 -20.37 28.55
C ALA A 184 9.12 -19.71 29.93
N GLN A 185 8.19 -18.81 30.33
CA GLN A 185 8.22 -18.18 31.66
C GLN A 185 7.87 -19.19 32.75
N ALA A 186 6.88 -20.06 32.52
CA ALA A 186 6.49 -21.10 33.47
C ALA A 186 7.63 -22.10 33.71
N GLU A 187 8.22 -22.65 32.64
CA GLU A 187 9.35 -23.59 32.73
C GLU A 187 10.58 -22.95 33.38
N ALA A 188 10.89 -21.68 33.05
CA ALA A 188 11.98 -20.94 33.70
C ALA A 188 11.72 -20.68 35.20
N PHE A 189 10.47 -20.45 35.60
CA PHE A 189 10.09 -20.27 37.00
C PHE A 189 10.20 -21.58 37.79
N PHE A 190 9.62 -22.68 37.29
CA PHE A 190 9.66 -23.96 37.99
C PHE A 190 11.08 -24.54 38.05
N ALA A 191 11.90 -24.36 37.00
CA ALA A 191 13.32 -24.71 37.05
C ALA A 191 14.09 -23.94 38.15
N GLN A 192 13.78 -22.65 38.35
CA GLN A 192 14.35 -21.86 39.45
C GLN A 192 13.82 -22.30 40.82
N ALA A 193 12.54 -22.69 40.93
CA ALA A 193 11.93 -23.17 42.16
C ALA A 193 12.49 -24.55 42.59
N HIS A 194 12.63 -25.49 41.65
CA HIS A 194 13.32 -26.78 41.86
C HIS A 194 14.77 -26.57 42.29
N ALA A 195 15.52 -25.71 41.61
CA ALA A 195 16.91 -25.42 41.97
C ALA A 195 17.06 -24.82 43.39
N LEU A 196 16.11 -23.98 43.83
CA LEU A 196 16.07 -23.48 45.21
C LEU A 196 15.67 -24.56 46.22
N MET A 197 14.72 -25.44 45.87
CA MET A 197 14.30 -26.57 46.72
C MET A 197 15.46 -27.56 46.93
N ASP A 198 16.14 -27.96 45.86
CA ASP A 198 17.33 -28.82 45.89
C ASP A 198 18.48 -28.19 46.69
N TRP A 199 18.64 -26.86 46.58
CA TRP A 199 19.60 -26.12 47.39
C TRP A 199 19.21 -26.11 48.87
N GLN A 200 17.94 -25.90 49.22
CA GLN A 200 17.48 -25.97 50.62
C GLN A 200 17.60 -27.39 51.20
N ALA A 201 17.24 -28.42 50.42
CA ALA A 201 17.31 -29.82 50.85
C ALA A 201 18.72 -30.24 51.27
N LYS A 202 19.77 -29.74 50.58
CA LYS A 202 21.17 -30.00 50.93
C LYS A 202 21.54 -29.55 52.35
N ALA A 203 20.95 -28.47 52.85
CA ALA A 203 21.20 -27.99 54.21
C ALA A 203 20.57 -28.87 55.30
N VAL A 204 19.50 -29.59 54.96
CA VAL A 204 18.80 -30.50 55.87
C VAL A 204 19.40 -31.91 55.82
N SER A 205 19.98 -32.31 54.68
CA SER A 205 20.58 -33.64 54.51
C SER A 205 21.99 -33.80 55.06
N ASP A 206 22.68 -32.69 55.38
CA ASP A 206 24.06 -32.68 55.86
C ASP A 206 24.17 -31.93 57.19
N ASP A 207 24.26 -32.67 58.30
CA ASP A 207 24.46 -32.13 59.65
C ASP A 207 25.69 -31.21 59.75
N ALA A 208 26.72 -31.41 58.90
CA ALA A 208 27.89 -30.54 58.88
C ALA A 208 27.60 -29.16 58.25
N THR A 209 26.57 -29.05 57.40
CA THR A 209 26.14 -27.78 56.79
C THR A 209 25.30 -26.94 57.76
N MET A 210 24.59 -27.55 58.71
CA MET A 210 23.76 -26.86 59.72
C MET A 210 24.03 -27.34 61.17
N PRO A 211 25.28 -27.25 61.70
CA PRO A 211 25.67 -27.81 63.00
C PRO A 211 24.91 -27.27 64.23
N LEU A 212 24.19 -26.15 64.10
CA LEU A 212 23.32 -25.58 65.14
C LEU A 212 21.84 -25.52 64.71
N GLY A 213 21.44 -26.28 63.68
CA GLY A 213 20.15 -26.09 63.02
C GLY A 213 20.01 -24.67 62.46
N GLU A 214 18.82 -24.07 62.58
CA GLU A 214 18.52 -22.71 62.10
C GLU A 214 19.48 -21.63 62.64
N ALA A 215 19.99 -21.80 63.87
CA ALA A 215 20.92 -20.85 64.48
C ALA A 215 22.27 -20.76 63.74
N THR A 216 22.62 -21.75 62.91
CA THR A 216 23.84 -21.75 62.09
C THR A 216 23.90 -20.55 61.15
N LEU A 217 22.76 -20.12 60.59
CA LEU A 217 22.69 -18.95 59.71
C LEU A 217 23.10 -17.66 60.43
N ALA A 218 22.62 -17.48 61.66
CA ALA A 218 22.99 -16.35 62.50
C ALA A 218 24.46 -16.42 62.95
N ALA A 219 24.99 -17.62 63.19
CA ALA A 219 26.39 -17.86 63.52
C ALA A 219 27.33 -17.51 62.34
N ALA A 220 26.99 -17.95 61.13
CA ALA A 220 27.72 -17.63 59.91
C ALA A 220 27.72 -16.12 59.63
N ALA A 221 26.55 -15.46 59.67
CA ALA A 221 26.45 -14.02 59.49
C ALA A 221 27.23 -13.21 60.55
N ALA A 222 27.26 -13.68 61.80
CA ALA A 222 28.06 -13.05 62.86
C ALA A 222 29.57 -13.23 62.65
N LEU A 223 30.01 -14.35 62.05
CA LEU A 223 31.40 -14.58 61.64
C LEU A 223 31.78 -13.69 60.45
N ASP A 224 30.99 -13.71 59.37
CA ASP A 224 31.21 -12.91 58.17
C ASP A 224 31.33 -11.41 58.50
N ALA A 225 30.53 -10.92 59.46
CA ALA A 225 30.53 -9.53 59.87
C ALA A 225 31.86 -9.04 60.49
N VAL A 226 32.68 -9.93 61.08
CA VAL A 226 33.93 -9.56 61.77
C VAL A 226 35.18 -10.22 61.22
N GLU A 227 35.05 -11.22 60.33
CA GLU A 227 36.15 -12.09 59.89
C GLU A 227 37.40 -11.31 59.45
N ALA A 228 37.24 -10.40 58.49
CA ALA A 228 38.36 -9.60 57.96
C ALA A 228 39.08 -8.77 59.03
N LYS A 229 38.38 -8.36 60.09
CA LYS A 229 38.93 -7.53 61.18
C LYS A 229 39.59 -8.38 62.27
N VAL A 230 39.10 -9.60 62.49
CA VAL A 230 39.73 -10.60 63.37
C VAL A 230 41.01 -11.15 62.72
N ASP A 231 40.98 -11.42 61.42
CA ASP A 231 42.17 -11.83 60.65
C ASP A 231 43.25 -10.71 60.63
N ASP A 232 42.88 -9.43 60.42
CA ASP A 232 43.79 -8.28 60.58
C ASP A 232 44.42 -8.23 61.99
N PHE A 233 43.64 -8.49 63.05
CA PHE A 233 44.16 -8.52 64.41
C PHE A 233 45.18 -9.64 64.63
N PHE A 234 44.88 -10.89 64.26
CA PHE A 234 45.82 -12.00 64.43
C PHE A 234 47.06 -11.86 63.54
N ALA A 235 46.90 -11.38 62.29
CA ALA A 235 48.04 -11.07 61.42
C ALA A 235 48.98 -10.04 62.05
N ARG A 236 48.46 -8.96 62.66
CA ARG A 236 49.28 -7.98 63.40
C ARG A 236 49.94 -8.59 64.64
N CYS A 237 49.25 -9.45 65.39
CA CYS A 237 49.83 -10.15 66.55
C CYS A 237 50.97 -11.11 66.13
N ASN A 238 50.89 -11.71 64.94
CA ASN A 238 51.94 -12.56 64.39
C ASN A 238 53.14 -11.75 63.87
N VAL A 239 52.93 -10.59 63.22
CA VAL A 239 54.02 -9.66 62.89
C VAL A 239 54.70 -9.14 64.17
N ALA A 240 53.93 -8.80 65.21
CA ALA A 240 54.46 -8.41 66.51
C ALA A 240 55.28 -9.51 67.19
N ALA A 241 54.91 -10.78 67.01
CA ALA A 241 55.66 -11.92 67.53
C ALA A 241 56.94 -12.23 66.73
N PHE A 242 56.95 -11.94 65.42
CA PHE A 242 58.13 -12.06 64.57
C PHE A 242 59.16 -10.96 64.84
N ASP A 243 58.72 -9.71 64.92
CA ASP A 243 59.57 -8.57 65.28
C ASP A 243 58.91 -7.69 66.36
N PRO A 244 59.37 -7.79 67.63
CA PRO A 244 58.90 -6.93 68.71
C PRO A 244 59.12 -5.43 68.47
N GLN A 245 60.04 -5.02 67.59
CA GLN A 245 60.25 -3.62 67.24
C GLN A 245 59.10 -3.04 66.39
N ALA A 246 58.29 -3.88 65.74
CA ALA A 246 57.12 -3.45 64.98
C ALA A 246 55.90 -3.08 65.88
N VAL A 247 55.86 -3.54 67.14
CA VAL A 247 54.72 -3.36 68.06
C VAL A 247 54.22 -1.91 68.19
N PRO A 248 55.08 -0.87 68.30
CA PRO A 248 54.63 0.52 68.36
C PRO A 248 53.99 1.02 67.05
N ALA A 249 54.38 0.48 65.90
CA ALA A 249 53.83 0.86 64.59
C ALA A 249 52.54 0.10 64.23
N LEU A 250 52.33 -1.08 64.81
CA LEU A 250 51.13 -1.90 64.61
C LEU A 250 49.92 -1.41 65.43
N ASN A 251 50.17 -0.61 66.48
CA ASN A 251 49.17 0.05 67.32
C ASN A 251 48.98 1.53 66.89
N PRO A 252 47.83 2.17 67.18
CA PRO A 252 47.60 3.56 66.81
C PRO A 252 48.53 4.53 67.57
N ALA A 253 49.23 5.39 66.84
CA ALA A 253 49.99 6.50 67.41
C ALA A 253 49.06 7.57 68.01
N ALA A 254 49.57 8.46 68.86
CA ALA A 254 48.79 9.55 69.47
C ALA A 254 47.99 10.37 68.44
N ALA A 255 48.62 10.72 67.31
CA ALA A 255 48.00 11.44 66.20
C ALA A 255 46.76 10.77 65.59
N ALA A 256 46.59 9.44 65.74
CA ALA A 256 45.39 8.74 65.30
C ALA A 256 44.18 8.98 66.23
N TYR A 257 44.43 9.31 67.50
CA TYR A 257 43.38 9.70 68.45
C TYR A 257 43.03 11.19 68.36
N ASP A 258 43.97 12.04 67.93
CA ASP A 258 43.70 13.47 67.69
C ASP A 258 42.62 13.66 66.60
N VAL A 259 42.56 12.77 65.61
CA VAL A 259 41.50 12.73 64.58
C VAL A 259 40.12 12.43 65.17
N LEU A 260 40.06 11.70 66.29
CA LEU A 260 38.82 11.38 67.01
C LEU A 260 38.43 12.46 68.03
N ALA A 261 39.38 13.31 68.45
CA ALA A 261 39.17 14.33 69.49
C ALA A 261 38.44 15.59 69.00
N GLY A 262 38.38 15.83 67.69
CA GLY A 262 37.78 17.03 67.09
C GLY A 262 36.25 17.03 67.01
N SER A 263 35.55 16.04 67.56
CA SER A 263 34.09 15.89 67.49
C SER A 263 33.56 15.02 68.64
N ALA A 264 32.24 14.92 68.80
CA ALA A 264 31.65 13.93 69.69
C ALA A 264 32.04 12.51 69.22
N ILE A 265 32.51 11.67 70.15
CA ILE A 265 32.99 10.32 69.84
C ILE A 265 31.78 9.41 69.57
N ASP A 266 31.42 9.26 68.30
CA ASP A 266 30.47 8.25 67.84
C ASP A 266 31.16 6.87 67.77
N THR A 267 30.54 5.88 68.40
CA THR A 267 30.99 4.49 68.37
C THR A 267 30.94 3.90 66.96
N HIS A 268 30.15 4.45 66.04
CA HIS A 268 30.02 3.97 64.65
C HIS A 268 30.95 4.70 63.67
N SER A 269 31.83 5.58 64.15
CA SER A 269 32.77 6.34 63.31
C SER A 269 33.71 5.42 62.50
N PRO A 270 33.87 5.62 61.18
CA PRO A 270 34.83 4.87 60.37
C PRO A 270 36.27 4.97 60.88
N ALA A 271 36.65 6.10 61.47
CA ALA A 271 37.97 6.30 62.06
C ALA A 271 38.17 5.44 63.33
N LEU A 272 37.11 5.20 64.10
CA LEU A 272 37.14 4.31 65.25
C LEU A 272 37.15 2.84 64.80
N ALA A 273 36.33 2.46 63.82
CA ALA A 273 36.29 1.13 63.23
C ALA A 273 37.63 0.70 62.58
N ALA A 274 38.41 1.66 62.08
CA ALA A 274 39.75 1.44 61.53
C ALA A 274 40.77 0.97 62.58
N LEU A 275 40.64 1.36 63.86
CA LEU A 275 41.58 0.95 64.92
C LEU A 275 41.56 -0.58 65.14
N PRO A 276 42.63 -1.20 65.66
CA PRO A 276 42.66 -2.63 66.00
C PRO A 276 41.55 -3.04 66.97
N LEU A 277 41.09 -4.29 66.92
CA LEU A 277 40.02 -4.81 67.80
C LEU A 277 40.41 -4.79 69.28
N ALA A 278 41.68 -5.05 69.57
CA ALA A 278 42.30 -4.96 70.88
C ALA A 278 43.77 -4.52 70.68
N PRO A 279 44.50 -4.09 71.74
CA PRO A 279 45.87 -3.63 71.58
C PRO A 279 46.79 -4.78 71.14
N VAL A 280 47.49 -4.60 70.02
CA VAL A 280 48.32 -5.63 69.39
C VAL A 280 49.55 -5.90 70.25
N ALA A 281 49.83 -7.18 70.53
CA ALA A 281 51.02 -7.64 71.23
C ALA A 281 51.40 -9.07 70.76
N PRO A 282 52.66 -9.50 70.96
CA PRO A 282 53.10 -10.87 70.62
C PRO A 282 52.21 -11.94 71.25
N GLY A 283 51.73 -12.91 70.46
CA GLY A 283 51.00 -14.09 70.96
C GLY A 283 49.70 -13.81 71.71
N ARG A 284 49.04 -12.66 71.45
CA ARG A 284 47.87 -12.21 72.21
C ARG A 284 46.56 -12.85 71.72
N THR A 285 45.72 -13.28 72.65
CA THR A 285 44.33 -13.66 72.40
C THR A 285 43.44 -12.44 72.16
N LEU A 286 42.38 -12.61 71.36
CA LEU A 286 41.38 -11.57 71.12
C LEU A 286 40.32 -11.60 72.25
N PRO A 287 40.22 -10.57 73.11
CA PRO A 287 39.12 -10.50 74.08
C PRO A 287 37.77 -10.38 73.37
N MET A 288 36.76 -11.11 73.87
CA MET A 288 35.39 -11.09 73.36
C MET A 288 34.48 -10.11 74.10
N ALA A 289 34.97 -9.48 75.17
CA ALA A 289 34.25 -8.48 75.97
C ALA A 289 35.21 -7.51 76.66
N GLY A 290 34.67 -6.39 77.16
CA GLY A 290 35.42 -5.43 77.96
C GLY A 290 36.38 -4.56 77.14
N ARG A 291 37.67 -4.90 77.12
CA ARG A 291 38.74 -4.09 76.50
C ARG A 291 38.87 -4.32 74.99
N VAL A 292 37.77 -4.14 74.28
CA VAL A 292 37.66 -4.21 72.81
C VAL A 292 37.40 -2.81 72.22
N ASN A 293 37.64 -2.66 70.92
CA ASN A 293 37.27 -1.47 70.16
C ASN A 293 35.74 -1.27 70.23
N PRO A 294 35.24 -0.11 70.72
CA PRO A 294 33.81 0.14 70.86
C PRO A 294 33.02 -0.01 69.55
N ALA A 295 33.63 0.31 68.40
CA ALA A 295 32.99 0.17 67.09
C ALA A 295 32.69 -1.29 66.69
N TRP A 296 33.35 -2.25 67.34
CA TRP A 296 33.21 -3.68 67.07
C TRP A 296 32.62 -4.45 68.26
N ALA A 297 32.34 -3.78 69.38
CA ALA A 297 31.90 -4.42 70.63
C ALA A 297 30.61 -5.22 70.45
N ASP A 298 29.59 -4.64 69.80
CA ASP A 298 28.32 -5.32 69.54
C ASP A 298 28.45 -6.48 68.55
N ALA A 299 29.34 -6.35 67.55
CA ALA A 299 29.58 -7.39 66.56
C ALA A 299 30.33 -8.58 67.18
N LEU A 300 31.33 -8.33 68.04
CA LEU A 300 32.02 -9.34 68.83
C LEU A 300 31.10 -9.98 69.89
N ALA A 301 30.20 -9.21 70.51
CA ALA A 301 29.19 -9.76 71.41
C ALA A 301 28.23 -10.72 70.68
N LYS A 302 27.76 -10.35 69.48
CA LYS A 302 26.95 -11.22 68.61
C LYS A 302 27.72 -12.47 68.16
N LEU A 303 28.99 -12.34 67.76
CA LEU A 303 29.85 -13.50 67.47
C LEU A 303 29.96 -14.43 68.68
N ARG A 304 30.20 -13.87 69.88
CA ARG A 304 30.33 -14.64 71.11
C ARG A 304 29.06 -15.41 71.43
N GLU A 305 27.90 -14.76 71.36
CA GLU A 305 26.60 -15.35 71.65
C GLU A 305 26.17 -16.39 70.60
N ARG A 306 26.35 -16.08 69.31
CA ARG A 306 25.75 -16.85 68.20
C ARG A 306 26.68 -17.92 67.63
N ALA A 307 27.99 -17.77 67.75
CA ALA A 307 28.97 -18.70 67.17
C ALA A 307 29.92 -19.31 68.22
N VAL A 308 30.60 -18.49 69.04
CA VAL A 308 31.63 -19.00 69.97
C VAL A 308 31.02 -19.86 71.08
N ALA A 309 30.02 -19.33 71.80
CA ALA A 309 29.37 -20.05 72.90
C ALA A 309 28.79 -21.43 72.48
N PRO A 310 28.05 -21.55 71.35
CA PRO A 310 27.50 -22.84 70.93
C PRO A 310 28.49 -23.79 70.21
N LEU A 311 29.52 -23.29 69.52
CA LEU A 311 30.47 -24.16 68.76
C LEU A 311 31.77 -24.47 69.49
N LEU A 312 32.21 -23.62 70.42
CA LEU A 312 33.49 -23.73 71.13
C LEU A 312 33.34 -23.80 72.66
N GLY A 313 32.21 -23.34 73.22
CA GLY A 313 31.87 -23.45 74.63
C GLY A 313 31.49 -22.13 75.30
N THR A 314 30.60 -22.21 76.28
CA THR A 314 29.84 -21.07 76.85
C THR A 314 30.63 -20.06 77.70
N ALA A 315 31.93 -20.25 77.92
CA ALA A 315 32.72 -19.51 78.91
C ALA A 315 34.01 -18.85 78.35
N LEU A 316 34.16 -18.72 77.03
CA LEU A 316 35.35 -18.08 76.44
C LEU A 316 35.27 -16.54 76.52
N GLU A 317 36.04 -15.95 77.45
CA GLU A 317 36.22 -14.50 77.57
C GLU A 317 37.16 -13.91 76.50
N ALA A 318 38.02 -14.75 75.92
CA ALA A 318 38.91 -14.43 74.81
C ALA A 318 39.09 -15.67 73.91
N ILE A 319 39.44 -15.47 72.64
CA ILE A 319 39.78 -16.55 71.70
C ILE A 319 41.22 -16.45 71.21
N ASP A 320 41.85 -17.59 70.97
CA ASP A 320 43.14 -17.68 70.28
C ASP A 320 42.98 -17.92 68.75
N GLU A 321 44.08 -17.88 68.01
CA GLU A 321 44.08 -18.04 66.55
C GLU A 321 43.68 -19.46 66.11
N GLY A 322 43.96 -20.48 66.92
CA GLY A 322 43.55 -21.87 66.66
C GLY A 322 42.06 -22.09 66.86
N GLN A 323 41.50 -21.51 67.92
CA GLN A 323 40.05 -21.46 68.17
C GLN A 323 39.32 -20.67 67.09
N TRP A 324 39.91 -19.58 66.60
CA TRP A 324 39.39 -18.82 65.47
C TRP A 324 39.42 -19.63 64.15
N ALA A 325 40.51 -20.35 63.88
CA ALA A 325 40.58 -21.26 62.74
C ALA A 325 39.53 -22.39 62.83
N LEU A 326 39.36 -22.99 64.00
CA LEU A 326 38.35 -24.02 64.25
C LEU A 326 36.91 -23.48 64.08
N LEU A 327 36.64 -22.23 64.48
CA LEU A 327 35.33 -21.60 64.27
C LEU A 327 35.02 -21.43 62.78
N ARG A 328 36.01 -20.98 61.99
CA ARG A 328 35.89 -20.88 60.52
C ARG A 328 35.69 -22.26 59.88
N GLU A 329 36.41 -23.28 60.32
CA GLU A 329 36.24 -24.66 59.85
C GLU A 329 34.83 -25.19 60.12
N ARG A 330 34.31 -25.03 61.35
CA ARG A 330 32.97 -25.46 61.76
C ARG A 330 31.85 -24.81 60.96
N LEU A 331 32.04 -23.58 60.48
CA LEU A 331 31.06 -22.86 59.66
C LEU A 331 31.36 -22.92 58.13
N ALA A 332 32.46 -23.56 57.71
CA ALA A 332 32.89 -23.58 56.31
C ALA A 332 31.93 -24.36 55.39
N ALA A 333 31.24 -25.39 55.89
CA ALA A 333 30.21 -26.09 55.13
C ALA A 333 28.98 -25.20 54.90
N CYS A 334 28.45 -24.58 55.97
CA CYS A 334 27.35 -23.60 55.90
C CYS A 334 27.66 -22.45 54.92
N ARG A 335 28.85 -21.83 55.03
CA ARG A 335 29.27 -20.71 54.16
C ARG A 335 29.41 -21.14 52.69
N ARG A 336 29.96 -22.33 52.41
CA ARG A 336 30.01 -22.89 51.04
C ARG A 336 28.62 -23.18 50.48
N TRP A 337 27.72 -23.71 51.31
CA TRP A 337 26.33 -23.94 50.91
C TRP A 337 25.60 -22.62 50.60
N LEU A 338 25.72 -21.60 51.46
CA LEU A 338 25.18 -20.26 51.21
C LEU A 338 25.71 -19.64 49.92
N ALA A 339 27.03 -19.73 49.68
CA ALA A 339 27.66 -19.27 48.43
C ALA A 339 27.23 -20.08 47.19
N SER A 340 26.74 -21.31 47.38
CA SER A 340 26.22 -22.16 46.28
C SER A 340 24.76 -21.90 45.90
N ARG A 341 24.10 -20.90 46.51
CA ARG A 341 22.70 -20.55 46.20
C ARG A 341 22.54 -20.23 44.71
N PRO A 342 21.63 -20.89 43.97
CA PRO A 342 21.38 -20.58 42.57
C PRO A 342 20.97 -19.11 42.36
N PRO A 343 21.51 -18.41 41.34
CA PRO A 343 21.03 -17.10 40.94
C PRO A 343 19.60 -17.24 40.38
N THR A 344 18.63 -16.58 41.01
CA THR A 344 17.21 -16.68 40.66
C THR A 344 16.53 -15.31 40.73
N ARG A 345 15.44 -15.15 39.97
CA ARG A 345 14.57 -13.96 40.02
C ARG A 345 13.47 -14.05 41.09
N LEU A 346 13.42 -15.17 41.82
CA LEU A 346 12.36 -15.48 42.79
C LEU A 346 12.46 -14.69 44.10
N GLY A 347 13.53 -13.92 44.29
CA GLY A 347 13.78 -13.09 45.48
C GLY A 347 14.86 -13.67 46.39
N ASN A 348 14.92 -13.15 47.62
CA ASN A 348 15.81 -13.63 48.68
C ASN A 348 15.12 -14.71 49.52
N ALA A 349 15.84 -15.33 50.47
CA ALA A 349 15.30 -16.41 51.30
C ALA A 349 14.04 -16.01 52.11
N ALA A 350 13.87 -14.72 52.42
CA ALA A 350 12.66 -14.20 53.07
C ALA A 350 11.43 -14.14 52.14
N ASP A 351 11.65 -13.98 50.83
CA ASP A 351 10.59 -13.93 49.82
C ASP A 351 10.14 -15.35 49.40
N THR A 352 11.04 -16.33 49.51
CA THR A 352 10.85 -17.74 49.11
C THR A 352 10.98 -18.71 50.31
N PRO A 353 10.06 -18.69 51.29
CA PRO A 353 10.05 -19.71 52.35
C PRO A 353 9.75 -21.11 51.77
N PRO A 354 10.18 -22.20 52.44
CA PRO A 354 10.04 -23.57 51.93
C PRO A 354 8.58 -23.93 51.60
N GLU A 355 7.62 -23.51 52.43
CA GLU A 355 6.18 -23.72 52.23
C GLU A 355 5.68 -23.07 50.92
N ARG A 356 6.18 -21.89 50.57
CA ARG A 356 5.81 -21.19 49.32
C ARG A 356 6.43 -21.88 48.11
N LEU A 357 7.68 -22.33 48.20
CA LEU A 357 8.31 -23.15 47.16
C LEU A 357 7.56 -24.46 46.94
N GLN A 358 7.13 -25.14 48.00
CA GLN A 358 6.29 -26.35 47.91
C GLN A 358 4.93 -26.06 47.26
N ALA A 359 4.26 -24.97 47.64
CA ALA A 359 2.98 -24.56 47.04
C ALA A 359 3.11 -24.26 45.54
N TRP A 360 4.20 -23.58 45.13
CA TRP A 360 4.51 -23.34 43.72
C TRP A 360 4.74 -24.66 42.96
N LEU A 361 5.60 -25.54 43.47
CA LEU A 361 5.91 -26.83 42.81
C LEU A 361 4.69 -27.76 42.74
N ALA A 362 3.78 -27.72 43.73
CA ALA A 362 2.53 -28.47 43.69
C ALA A 362 1.59 -28.01 42.55
N ALA A 363 1.67 -26.75 42.12
CA ALA A 363 0.86 -26.20 41.03
C ALA A 363 1.47 -26.43 39.62
N GLU A 364 2.73 -26.87 39.51
CA GLU A 364 3.47 -27.01 38.25
C GLU A 364 2.69 -27.80 37.19
N ALA A 365 2.24 -29.01 37.54
CA ALA A 365 1.50 -29.87 36.63
C ALA A 365 0.20 -29.24 36.12
N ALA A 366 -0.50 -28.47 36.96
CA ALA A 366 -1.76 -27.82 36.59
C ALA A 366 -1.52 -26.59 35.71
N VAL A 367 -0.47 -25.80 35.98
CA VAL A 367 -0.07 -24.65 35.13
C VAL A 367 0.35 -25.14 33.74
N LEU A 368 1.13 -26.23 33.65
CA LEU A 368 1.57 -26.80 32.37
C LEU A 368 0.42 -27.46 31.58
N ASP A 369 -0.58 -28.04 32.25
CA ASP A 369 -1.82 -28.55 31.63
C ASP A 369 -2.70 -27.40 31.09
N LEU A 370 -2.84 -26.28 31.81
CA LEU A 370 -3.53 -25.08 31.30
C LEU A 370 -2.86 -24.52 30.04
N LEU A 371 -1.52 -24.45 30.01
CA LEU A 371 -0.76 -24.06 28.82
C LEU A 371 -0.96 -25.03 27.66
N ALA A 372 -0.89 -26.34 27.90
CA ALA A 372 -1.10 -27.35 26.86
C ALA A 372 -2.53 -27.31 26.28
N ARG A 373 -3.54 -26.95 27.09
CA ARG A 373 -4.92 -26.75 26.63
C ARG A 373 -5.08 -25.50 25.76
N ASP A 374 -4.40 -24.40 26.09
CA ASP A 374 -4.42 -23.22 25.22
C ASP A 374 -3.69 -23.48 23.90
N GLU A 375 -2.49 -24.08 23.95
CA GLU A 375 -1.72 -24.45 22.77
C GLU A 375 -2.52 -25.38 21.82
N ALA A 376 -3.38 -26.25 22.35
CA ALA A 376 -4.27 -27.08 21.54
C ALA A 376 -5.33 -26.28 20.75
N GLU A 377 -5.76 -25.13 21.25
CA GLU A 377 -6.71 -24.22 20.58
C GLU A 377 -6.04 -23.40 19.44
N GLU A 378 -4.70 -23.34 19.39
CA GLU A 378 -3.98 -22.70 18.27
C GLU A 378 -4.30 -23.36 16.92
N ALA A 379 -4.53 -24.69 16.91
CA ALA A 379 -4.97 -25.43 15.73
C ALA A 379 -6.39 -25.02 15.28
N HIS A 380 -7.27 -24.68 16.22
CA HIS A 380 -8.61 -24.18 15.93
C HIS A 380 -8.57 -22.74 15.40
N ASN A 381 -7.67 -21.89 15.90
CA ASN A 381 -7.44 -20.55 15.36
C ASN A 381 -6.96 -20.54 13.90
N LYS A 382 -6.01 -21.43 13.55
CA LYS A 382 -5.54 -21.58 12.17
C LYS A 382 -6.69 -21.99 11.24
N ARG A 383 -7.53 -22.94 11.67
CA ARG A 383 -8.74 -23.36 10.94
C ARG A 383 -9.78 -22.24 10.81
N LEU A 384 -9.90 -21.33 11.77
CA LEU A 384 -10.80 -20.17 11.65
C LEU A 384 -10.33 -19.22 10.53
N VAL A 385 -9.02 -18.95 10.42
CA VAL A 385 -8.46 -18.13 9.33
C VAL A 385 -8.68 -18.81 7.98
N ASP A 386 -8.48 -20.13 7.91
CA ASP A 386 -8.80 -20.91 6.71
C ASP A 386 -10.31 -20.90 6.39
N LEU A 387 -11.20 -20.85 7.39
CA LEU A 387 -12.64 -20.73 7.16
C LEU A 387 -13.05 -19.33 6.69
N GLU A 388 -12.43 -18.25 7.22
CA GLU A 388 -12.57 -16.89 6.69
C GLU A 388 -12.17 -16.84 5.21
N ARG A 389 -11.01 -17.44 4.89
CA ARG A 389 -10.48 -17.58 3.54
C ARG A 389 -11.42 -18.37 2.64
N LEU A 390 -12.01 -19.47 3.12
CA LEU A 390 -12.96 -20.28 2.34
C LEU A 390 -14.24 -19.50 2.00
N LEU A 391 -14.82 -18.80 2.98
CA LEU A 391 -16.00 -17.94 2.79
C LEU A 391 -15.71 -16.80 1.80
N ARG A 392 -14.58 -16.10 1.97
CA ARG A 392 -14.13 -15.06 1.02
C ARG A 392 -13.95 -15.61 -0.38
N PHE A 393 -13.27 -16.74 -0.53
CA PHE A 393 -13.04 -17.34 -1.84
C PHE A 393 -14.33 -17.83 -2.49
N LYS A 394 -15.31 -18.38 -1.74
CA LYS A 394 -16.65 -18.69 -2.27
C LYS A 394 -17.37 -17.44 -2.79
N ARG A 395 -17.29 -16.32 -2.09
CA ARG A 395 -17.90 -15.04 -2.49
C ARG A 395 -17.22 -14.40 -3.70
N ASP A 396 -15.89 -14.41 -3.73
CA ASP A 396 -15.10 -13.48 -4.54
C ASP A 396 -14.28 -14.14 -5.67
N LEU A 397 -13.80 -15.38 -5.49
CA LEU A 397 -12.77 -15.97 -6.37
C LEU A 397 -13.26 -16.10 -7.82
N TYR A 398 -14.52 -16.50 -8.04
CA TYR A 398 -15.10 -16.60 -9.37
C TYR A 398 -15.17 -15.23 -10.08
N ARG A 399 -15.46 -14.15 -9.34
CA ARG A 399 -15.40 -12.78 -9.86
C ARG A 399 -13.97 -12.38 -10.18
N LEU A 400 -12.98 -12.72 -9.34
CA LEU A 400 -11.56 -12.46 -9.64
C LEU A 400 -11.11 -13.18 -10.91
N LEU A 401 -11.38 -14.48 -11.04
CA LEU A 401 -11.02 -15.29 -12.21
C LEU A 401 -11.59 -14.69 -13.51
N ARG A 402 -12.84 -14.24 -13.50
CA ARG A 402 -13.50 -13.58 -14.65
C ARG A 402 -13.00 -12.16 -14.92
N ASN A 403 -12.19 -11.60 -14.03
CA ASN A 403 -11.50 -10.33 -14.18
C ASN A 403 -9.97 -10.45 -14.31
N PHE A 404 -9.42 -11.67 -14.29
CA PHE A 404 -7.99 -11.96 -14.43
C PHE A 404 -7.73 -12.87 -15.64
N VAL A 405 -8.39 -14.03 -15.70
CA VAL A 405 -8.16 -15.06 -16.72
C VAL A 405 -8.85 -14.69 -18.04
N SER A 406 -10.09 -14.21 -18.00
CA SER A 406 -10.90 -13.98 -19.22
C SER A 406 -11.35 -12.52 -19.45
N PHE A 407 -11.33 -11.65 -18.44
CA PHE A 407 -11.85 -10.26 -18.52
C PHE A 407 -13.34 -10.18 -18.94
N GLU A 408 -14.10 -11.25 -18.73
CA GLU A 408 -15.49 -11.38 -19.17
C GLU A 408 -16.38 -10.23 -18.68
N ASP A 409 -16.22 -9.78 -17.43
CA ASP A 409 -17.03 -8.70 -16.84
C ASP A 409 -16.76 -7.31 -17.43
N PHE A 410 -15.56 -7.07 -17.97
CA PHE A 410 -15.26 -5.86 -18.73
C PHE A 410 -16.05 -5.86 -20.05
N TYR A 411 -15.94 -6.95 -20.82
CA TYR A 411 -16.54 -7.05 -22.15
C TYR A 411 -18.06 -7.19 -22.11
N ALA A 412 -18.61 -7.90 -21.11
CA ALA A 412 -20.04 -8.02 -20.85
C ALA A 412 -20.65 -6.82 -20.12
N ARG A 413 -19.85 -5.78 -19.81
CA ARG A 413 -20.28 -4.53 -19.16
C ARG A 413 -20.91 -4.68 -17.77
N ARG A 414 -20.65 -5.78 -17.06
CA ARG A 414 -20.99 -5.95 -15.62
C ARG A 414 -20.06 -5.15 -14.70
N GLY A 415 -18.93 -4.68 -15.23
CA GLY A 415 -18.06 -3.68 -14.60
C GLY A 415 -16.88 -4.34 -13.90
N ALA A 416 -15.72 -4.27 -14.52
CA ALA A 416 -14.52 -4.96 -14.07
C ALA A 416 -13.88 -4.37 -12.81
N ILE A 417 -13.04 -5.16 -12.13
CA ILE A 417 -12.40 -4.78 -10.86
C ILE A 417 -11.40 -3.63 -11.00
N PHE A 418 -10.84 -3.39 -12.19
CA PHE A 418 -9.99 -2.22 -12.47
C PHE A 418 -10.79 -0.95 -12.85
N GLN A 419 -12.12 -1.02 -12.97
CA GLN A 419 -12.96 0.13 -13.33
C GLN A 419 -13.43 0.88 -12.08
N ALA A 420 -12.70 1.95 -11.75
CA ALA A 420 -12.84 2.76 -10.54
C ALA A 420 -14.21 3.43 -10.35
N GLY A 421 -14.93 3.69 -11.45
CA GLY A 421 -16.18 4.44 -11.43
C GLY A 421 -16.52 5.07 -12.78
N ARG A 422 -17.24 6.19 -12.75
CA ARG A 422 -17.71 6.93 -13.91
C ARG A 422 -17.37 8.42 -13.81
N LEU A 423 -16.63 8.94 -14.78
CA LEU A 423 -16.37 10.37 -14.92
C LEU A 423 -17.44 11.03 -15.79
N TYR A 424 -18.04 12.12 -15.32
CA TYR A 424 -18.86 13.03 -16.13
C TYR A 424 -18.08 14.30 -16.46
N LEU A 425 -17.87 14.53 -17.76
CA LEU A 425 -17.15 15.70 -18.25
C LEU A 425 -17.62 16.03 -19.67
N ASP A 426 -17.78 17.32 -19.98
CA ASP A 426 -18.18 17.82 -21.30
C ASP A 426 -19.43 17.13 -21.92
N GLY A 427 -20.51 17.03 -21.14
CA GLY A 427 -21.77 16.41 -21.60
C GLY A 427 -21.66 14.91 -21.89
N ARG A 428 -20.66 14.22 -21.33
CA ARG A 428 -20.42 12.78 -21.53
C ARG A 428 -20.27 12.06 -20.21
N SER A 429 -20.46 10.74 -20.26
CA SER A 429 -20.04 9.81 -19.21
C SER A 429 -18.97 8.85 -19.76
N CYS A 430 -17.83 8.76 -19.08
CA CYS A 430 -16.76 7.79 -19.35
C CYS A 430 -16.79 6.69 -18.28
N ASP A 431 -16.99 5.44 -18.70
CA ASP A 431 -17.03 4.24 -17.85
C ASP A 431 -15.67 3.52 -17.74
N LEU A 432 -14.72 3.79 -18.65
CA LEU A 432 -13.36 3.27 -18.55
C LEU A 432 -12.50 4.28 -17.79
N VAL A 433 -12.55 4.19 -16.46
CA VAL A 433 -11.74 4.96 -15.53
C VAL A 433 -10.93 4.00 -14.66
N VAL A 434 -9.63 4.25 -14.49
CA VAL A 434 -8.72 3.43 -13.67
C VAL A 434 -8.03 4.35 -12.65
N ARG A 435 -7.80 3.87 -11.42
CA ARG A 435 -7.03 4.59 -10.39
C ARG A 435 -5.53 4.51 -10.74
N VAL A 436 -4.80 5.60 -10.58
CA VAL A 436 -3.39 5.70 -10.97
C VAL A 436 -2.57 6.36 -9.86
N ALA A 437 -1.48 5.71 -9.42
CA ALA A 437 -0.60 6.27 -8.41
C ALA A 437 0.30 7.41 -8.93
N ASP A 438 0.80 7.30 -10.18
CA ASP A 438 1.68 8.28 -10.82
C ASP A 438 1.23 8.53 -12.27
N ALA A 439 0.53 9.65 -12.50
CA ALA A 439 0.02 10.01 -13.82
C ALA A 439 1.13 10.17 -14.88
N LYS A 440 2.32 10.65 -14.50
CA LYS A 440 3.43 10.91 -15.44
C LYS A 440 4.05 9.60 -15.93
N LYS A 441 4.34 8.67 -15.02
CA LYS A 441 4.81 7.32 -15.39
C LYS A 441 3.76 6.58 -16.21
N HIS A 442 2.50 6.66 -15.79
CA HIS A 442 1.40 6.01 -16.48
C HIS A 442 1.21 6.54 -17.91
N ALA A 443 1.33 7.86 -18.12
CA ALA A 443 1.20 8.50 -19.43
C ALA A 443 2.19 7.99 -20.48
N MET A 444 3.43 7.67 -20.08
CA MET A 444 4.46 7.19 -21.01
C MET A 444 4.09 5.84 -21.65
N LEU A 445 3.56 4.90 -20.86
CA LEU A 445 3.16 3.57 -21.33
C LEU A 445 1.76 3.60 -21.97
N ALA A 446 0.80 4.24 -21.32
CA ALA A 446 -0.59 4.27 -21.79
C ALA A 446 -0.79 5.06 -23.10
N GLY A 447 0.15 5.94 -23.48
CA GLY A 447 0.16 6.57 -24.81
C GLY A 447 0.16 5.57 -25.97
N LEU A 448 0.70 4.37 -25.77
CA LEU A 448 0.72 3.28 -26.76
C LEU A 448 -0.67 2.66 -27.00
N ALA A 449 -1.66 2.91 -26.12
CA ALA A 449 -3.02 2.38 -26.21
C ALA A 449 -3.85 2.94 -27.37
N LYS A 450 -3.36 3.99 -28.07
CA LYS A 450 -4.03 4.66 -29.22
C LYS A 450 -5.44 5.18 -28.91
N THR A 451 -5.72 5.43 -27.63
CA THR A 451 -6.98 5.95 -27.10
C THR A 451 -6.75 7.35 -26.54
N CYS A 452 -7.77 8.22 -26.52
CA CYS A 452 -7.66 9.52 -25.88
C CYS A 452 -7.80 9.32 -24.37
N LEU A 453 -6.85 9.84 -23.59
CA LEU A 453 -6.77 9.64 -22.14
C LEU A 453 -6.69 11.01 -21.46
N ALA A 454 -7.57 11.30 -20.52
CA ALA A 454 -7.44 12.45 -19.63
C ALA A 454 -7.10 11.97 -18.23
N TYR A 455 -6.01 12.47 -17.68
CA TYR A 455 -5.63 12.30 -16.28
C TYR A 455 -6.30 13.40 -15.49
N CYS A 456 -7.00 13.02 -14.43
CA CYS A 456 -7.69 13.94 -13.55
C CYS A 456 -7.18 13.76 -12.11
N GLU A 457 -6.88 14.87 -11.44
CA GLU A 457 -6.80 14.90 -9.98
C GLU A 457 -8.23 15.03 -9.46
N CYS A 458 -8.64 14.13 -8.58
CA CYS A 458 -9.95 14.13 -7.95
C CYS A 458 -9.80 14.47 -6.47
N THR A 459 -10.58 15.44 -6.00
CA THR A 459 -10.53 15.95 -4.62
C THR A 459 -11.90 15.84 -3.95
N ARG A 460 -11.92 15.41 -2.68
CA ARG A 460 -13.12 15.37 -1.84
C ARG A 460 -12.76 15.73 -0.41
N GLY A 461 -12.95 17.01 -0.05
CA GLY A 461 -12.50 17.53 1.25
C GLY A 461 -10.98 17.45 1.38
N LYS A 462 -10.48 16.59 2.27
CA LYS A 462 -9.03 16.35 2.47
C LYS A 462 -8.49 15.23 1.57
N ASP A 463 -9.35 14.36 1.06
CA ASP A 463 -8.93 13.18 0.31
C ASP A 463 -8.63 13.54 -1.14
N LYS A 464 -7.55 12.95 -1.64
CA LYS A 464 -7.07 13.11 -3.02
C LYS A 464 -6.85 11.76 -3.66
N MET A 465 -7.26 11.63 -4.92
CA MET A 465 -6.90 10.48 -5.76
C MET A 465 -6.61 10.95 -7.19
N THR A 466 -5.80 10.18 -7.91
CA THR A 466 -5.53 10.41 -9.33
C THR A 466 -6.16 9.31 -10.16
N ILE A 467 -6.87 9.68 -11.22
CA ILE A 467 -7.55 8.77 -12.13
C ILE A 467 -7.13 9.03 -13.58
N VAL A 468 -7.21 8.00 -14.43
CA VAL A 468 -7.16 8.14 -15.88
C VAL A 468 -8.50 7.72 -16.47
N ALA A 469 -9.11 8.60 -17.27
CA ALA A 469 -10.36 8.36 -17.96
C ALA A 469 -10.14 8.24 -19.48
N ALA A 470 -10.63 7.15 -20.08
CA ALA A 470 -10.50 6.90 -21.51
C ALA A 470 -11.69 7.42 -22.31
N PHE A 471 -11.43 8.46 -23.12
CA PHE A 471 -12.39 9.03 -24.05
C PHE A 471 -12.35 8.25 -25.37
N THR A 472 -13.39 7.47 -25.60
CA THR A 472 -13.48 6.52 -26.72
C THR A 472 -14.50 6.93 -27.79
N ALA A 473 -15.32 7.96 -27.54
CA ALA A 473 -16.29 8.55 -28.45
C ALA A 473 -16.57 10.05 -28.13
N GLY A 474 -17.21 10.75 -29.08
CA GLY A 474 -17.38 12.22 -29.09
C GLY A 474 -16.25 12.92 -29.85
N ASP A 475 -16.14 14.25 -29.77
CA ASP A 475 -14.97 15.03 -30.27
C ASP A 475 -13.94 15.27 -29.15
N THR A 476 -12.85 16.00 -29.39
CA THR A 476 -11.83 16.29 -28.34
C THR A 476 -11.64 17.79 -28.12
N ASP A 477 -12.46 18.61 -28.76
CA ASP A 477 -12.17 20.02 -29.01
C ASP A 477 -12.27 20.89 -27.74
N PHE A 478 -13.09 20.49 -26.77
CA PHE A 478 -13.23 21.16 -25.47
C PHE A 478 -12.62 20.36 -24.31
N LEU A 479 -11.78 19.36 -24.58
CA LEU A 479 -10.99 18.68 -23.57
C LEU A 479 -9.64 19.40 -23.45
N PHE A 480 -9.43 20.11 -22.34
CA PHE A 480 -8.19 20.83 -22.07
C PHE A 480 -7.81 20.76 -20.59
N VAL A 481 -6.51 20.90 -20.32
CA VAL A 481 -5.96 20.93 -18.95
C VAL A 481 -6.56 22.09 -18.17
N GLY A 482 -6.91 21.86 -16.90
CA GLY A 482 -7.61 22.80 -16.04
C GLY A 482 -9.14 22.79 -16.17
N ARG A 483 -9.73 21.93 -17.03
CA ARG A 483 -11.19 21.76 -17.06
C ARG A 483 -11.68 20.84 -15.95
N ASN A 484 -12.76 21.25 -15.29
CA ASN A 484 -13.40 20.50 -14.21
C ASN A 484 -14.53 19.59 -14.74
N GLY A 485 -14.79 18.52 -14.02
CA GLY A 485 -15.90 17.58 -14.15
C GLY A 485 -16.18 16.90 -12.81
N VAL A 486 -17.10 15.93 -12.80
CA VAL A 486 -17.49 15.22 -11.57
C VAL A 486 -17.27 13.72 -11.76
N PHE A 487 -16.48 13.11 -10.89
CA PHE A 487 -16.28 11.67 -10.86
C PHE A 487 -17.14 11.02 -9.77
N TYR A 488 -17.81 9.92 -10.12
CA TYR A 488 -18.51 9.06 -9.17
C TYR A 488 -17.76 7.75 -9.06
N ASP A 489 -17.39 7.36 -7.85
CA ASP A 489 -16.79 6.04 -7.60
C ASP A 489 -17.84 4.91 -7.63
N ARG A 490 -17.41 3.67 -7.35
CA ARG A 490 -18.31 2.51 -7.29
C ARG A 490 -19.31 2.55 -6.13
N GLU A 491 -19.02 3.29 -5.07
CA GLU A 491 -19.90 3.50 -3.93
C GLU A 491 -20.92 4.63 -4.18
N GLY A 492 -20.84 5.29 -5.34
CA GLY A 492 -21.72 6.41 -5.71
C GLY A 492 -21.31 7.74 -5.08
N ARG A 493 -20.13 7.82 -4.46
CA ARG A 493 -19.62 9.06 -3.86
C ARG A 493 -19.06 9.97 -4.95
N ASP A 494 -19.35 11.24 -4.81
CA ASP A 494 -18.99 12.34 -5.72
C ASP A 494 -17.62 12.95 -5.40
N TRP A 495 -16.85 13.23 -6.45
CA TRP A 495 -15.51 13.82 -6.37
C TRP A 495 -15.34 14.90 -7.43
N ASP A 496 -14.80 16.06 -7.04
CA ASP A 496 -14.44 17.13 -7.97
C ASP A 496 -13.20 16.71 -8.77
N ALA A 497 -13.34 16.58 -10.10
CA ALA A 497 -12.29 16.07 -10.97
C ALA A 497 -11.74 17.16 -11.89
N THR A 498 -10.44 17.45 -11.83
CA THR A 498 -9.78 18.47 -12.66
C THR A 498 -8.77 17.82 -13.58
N ILE A 499 -8.86 18.07 -14.90
CA ILE A 499 -7.90 17.52 -15.88
C ILE A 499 -6.50 18.13 -15.64
N THR A 500 -5.52 17.29 -15.33
CA THR A 500 -4.12 17.70 -15.11
C THR A 500 -3.22 17.44 -16.32
N GLN A 501 -3.50 16.39 -17.09
CA GLN A 501 -2.75 16.03 -18.30
C GLN A 501 -3.67 15.32 -19.30
N MET A 502 -3.43 15.50 -20.60
CA MET A 502 -4.19 14.82 -21.65
C MET A 502 -3.28 14.20 -22.71
N ILE A 503 -3.68 13.03 -23.21
CA ILE A 503 -3.10 12.36 -24.37
C ILE A 503 -4.13 12.38 -25.51
N GLU A 504 -3.84 13.17 -26.55
CA GLU A 504 -4.70 13.31 -27.72
C GLU A 504 -4.55 12.12 -28.68
N ASN A 505 -5.67 11.46 -28.97
CA ASN A 505 -5.78 10.46 -30.03
C ASN A 505 -7.18 10.55 -30.64
N PRO A 506 -7.36 10.22 -31.94
CA PRO A 506 -8.64 10.38 -32.61
C PRO A 506 -9.73 9.54 -31.95
N THR A 507 -10.84 10.18 -31.57
CA THR A 507 -12.00 9.54 -30.98
C THR A 507 -12.91 8.91 -32.03
N SER A 508 -13.05 9.53 -33.22
CA SER A 508 -13.88 9.06 -34.34
C SER A 508 -13.27 9.38 -35.72
N VAL A 509 -13.71 8.67 -36.77
CA VAL A 509 -13.30 8.94 -38.16
C VAL A 509 -13.88 10.27 -38.67
N ALA A 510 -15.11 10.61 -38.26
CA ALA A 510 -15.77 11.86 -38.66
C ALA A 510 -15.02 13.10 -38.16
N GLN A 511 -14.49 13.07 -36.93
CA GLN A 511 -13.63 14.14 -36.41
C GLN A 511 -12.33 14.26 -37.25
N ALA A 512 -11.73 13.12 -37.63
CA ALA A 512 -10.50 13.09 -38.41
C ALA A 512 -10.65 13.62 -39.85
N PHE A 513 -11.85 13.64 -40.42
CA PHE A 513 -12.14 14.30 -41.70
C PHE A 513 -11.97 15.83 -41.60
N VAL A 514 -12.45 16.45 -40.51
CA VAL A 514 -12.44 17.91 -40.31
C VAL A 514 -11.10 18.41 -39.70
N ALA A 515 -10.34 17.52 -39.07
CA ALA A 515 -9.11 17.87 -38.34
C ALA A 515 -8.03 18.62 -39.17
N PRO A 516 -7.75 18.29 -40.45
CA PRO A 516 -6.78 19.04 -41.26
C PRO A 516 -7.21 20.50 -41.48
N TYR A 517 -8.50 20.73 -41.76
CA TYR A 517 -9.05 22.06 -41.97
C TYR A 517 -9.01 22.91 -40.69
N LYS A 518 -9.35 22.33 -39.54
CA LYS A 518 -9.22 23.01 -38.24
C LYS A 518 -7.78 23.39 -37.92
N LYS A 519 -6.82 22.49 -38.18
CA LYS A 519 -5.39 22.79 -38.01
C LYS A 519 -4.92 23.90 -38.95
N PHE A 520 -5.38 23.92 -40.20
CA PHE A 520 -5.06 24.99 -41.14
C PHE A 520 -5.62 26.35 -40.68
N ILE A 521 -6.89 26.40 -40.24
CA ILE A 521 -7.50 27.62 -39.68
C ILE A 521 -6.71 28.11 -38.46
N ARG A 522 -6.40 27.23 -37.51
CA ARG A 522 -5.58 27.58 -36.34
C ARG A 522 -4.18 28.08 -36.71
N LEU A 523 -3.54 27.50 -37.73
CA LEU A 523 -2.26 28.02 -38.23
C LEU A 523 -2.40 29.40 -38.88
N VAL A 524 -3.51 29.68 -39.57
CA VAL A 524 -3.82 31.02 -40.09
C VAL A 524 -4.05 31.99 -38.94
N GLU A 525 -4.83 31.62 -37.93
CA GLU A 525 -5.05 32.41 -36.70
C GLU A 525 -3.73 32.70 -35.97
N GLU A 526 -2.88 31.68 -35.77
CA GLU A 526 -1.56 31.85 -35.14
C GLU A 526 -0.61 32.73 -35.98
N GLN A 527 -0.69 32.69 -37.31
CA GLN A 527 0.07 33.59 -38.20
C GLN A 527 -0.49 35.01 -38.21
N VAL A 528 -1.81 35.19 -38.13
CA VAL A 528 -2.47 36.50 -37.98
C VAL A 528 -2.14 37.09 -36.62
N ALA A 529 -2.21 36.32 -35.54
CA ALA A 529 -1.83 36.74 -34.19
C ALA A 529 -0.34 37.09 -34.09
N LYS A 530 0.56 36.28 -34.67
CA LYS A 530 1.99 36.62 -34.77
C LYS A 530 2.25 37.88 -35.59
N ARG A 531 1.51 38.09 -36.68
CA ARG A 531 1.59 39.34 -37.47
C ARG A 531 1.01 40.54 -36.73
N ALA A 532 -0.08 40.38 -36.00
CA ALA A 532 -0.65 41.41 -35.13
C ALA A 532 0.37 41.82 -34.06
N ALA A 533 0.90 40.87 -33.29
CA ALA A 533 1.94 41.11 -32.28
C ALA A 533 3.23 41.73 -32.88
N ALA A 534 3.66 41.29 -34.07
CA ALA A 534 4.81 41.90 -34.75
C ALA A 534 4.53 43.32 -35.24
N SER A 535 3.31 43.60 -35.74
CA SER A 535 2.90 44.95 -36.14
C SER A 535 2.74 45.88 -34.94
N GLU A 536 2.27 45.37 -33.80
CA GLU A 536 2.13 46.09 -32.55
C GLU A 536 3.52 46.40 -31.95
N ALA A 537 4.44 45.44 -31.93
CA ALA A 537 5.84 45.68 -31.56
C ALA A 537 6.54 46.70 -32.49
N THR A 538 6.20 46.71 -33.79
CA THR A 538 6.73 47.70 -34.75
C THR A 538 6.14 49.09 -34.50
N ALA A 539 4.84 49.18 -34.18
CA ALA A 539 4.19 50.43 -33.77
C ALA A 539 4.73 50.96 -32.43
N GLN A 540 5.03 50.07 -31.48
CA GLN A 540 5.61 50.43 -30.19
C GLN A 540 7.07 50.93 -30.33
N ALA A 541 7.83 50.39 -31.30
CA ALA A 541 9.14 50.89 -31.70
C ALA A 541 9.10 52.24 -32.44
N SER A 542 8.04 52.53 -33.21
CA SER A 542 7.88 53.85 -33.82
C SER A 542 7.42 54.91 -32.80
N LEU A 543 6.59 54.54 -31.82
CA LEU A 543 6.20 55.42 -30.71
C LEU A 543 7.37 55.79 -29.81
N SER A 544 8.29 54.85 -29.52
CA SER A 544 9.48 55.13 -28.71
C SER A 544 10.52 56.00 -29.44
N SER A 545 10.65 55.88 -30.78
CA SER A 545 11.52 56.78 -31.55
C SER A 545 10.96 58.21 -31.65
N VAL A 546 9.64 58.38 -31.73
CA VAL A 546 8.98 59.70 -31.63
C VAL A 546 9.13 60.31 -30.24
N ALA A 547 9.00 59.51 -29.17
CA ALA A 547 9.24 60.00 -27.80
C ALA A 547 10.70 60.48 -27.60
N THR A 548 11.66 59.84 -28.27
CA THR A 548 13.10 60.20 -28.17
C THR A 548 13.42 61.49 -28.93
N THR A 549 12.76 61.77 -30.05
CA THR A 549 12.99 62.99 -30.85
C THR A 549 12.33 64.25 -30.27
N VAL A 550 11.24 64.10 -29.50
CA VAL A 550 10.64 65.22 -28.75
C VAL A 550 11.52 65.63 -27.54
N ALA A 551 12.25 64.68 -26.93
CA ALA A 551 13.06 64.93 -25.74
C ALA A 551 14.38 65.71 -25.98
N THR A 552 14.74 66.02 -27.23
CA THR A 552 16.05 66.60 -27.61
C THR A 552 15.96 67.94 -28.35
N ALA A 553 14.78 68.54 -28.43
CA ALA A 553 14.50 69.72 -29.25
C ALA A 553 14.58 71.08 -28.51
N ASP A 554 15.48 71.25 -27.53
CA ASP A 554 15.58 72.53 -26.80
C ASP A 554 17.01 72.86 -26.30
N LYS A 555 17.79 73.60 -27.12
CA LYS A 555 18.76 74.65 -26.71
C LYS A 555 19.56 75.33 -27.85
N ALA A 556 19.25 76.61 -28.06
CA ALA A 556 20.14 77.77 -28.33
C ALA A 556 20.99 77.93 -29.62
N VAL A 557 20.88 79.15 -30.18
CA VAL A 557 21.43 79.81 -31.40
C VAL A 557 22.27 81.04 -30.93
N PRO A 558 23.41 81.53 -31.55
CA PRO A 558 23.46 82.05 -32.93
C PRO A 558 24.68 81.68 -33.87
N PRO A 559 25.68 82.51 -34.26
CA PRO A 559 25.87 82.81 -35.70
C PRO A 559 27.27 82.53 -36.32
N ALA A 560 27.41 82.79 -37.62
CA ALA A 560 28.43 82.25 -38.52
C ALA A 560 29.57 83.21 -38.95
N THR A 561 30.68 82.64 -39.46
CA THR A 561 31.47 83.19 -40.61
C THR A 561 32.25 82.11 -41.39
N ALA A 562 32.17 82.23 -42.72
CA ALA A 562 32.93 81.63 -43.83
C ALA A 562 34.13 80.65 -43.61
N GLY A 563 34.09 79.49 -44.31
CA GLY A 563 35.26 78.63 -44.59
C GLY A 563 34.95 77.12 -44.64
N GLN A 564 34.96 76.51 -45.83
CA GLN A 564 34.67 75.08 -46.10
C GLN A 564 35.55 74.05 -45.33
N PRO A 565 35.18 72.75 -45.23
CA PRO A 565 33.85 72.12 -45.27
C PRO A 565 33.62 71.01 -44.18
N ALA A 566 32.46 70.97 -43.53
CA ALA A 566 32.01 69.82 -42.71
C ALA A 566 30.47 69.70 -42.63
N ALA A 567 29.94 68.48 -42.42
CA ALA A 567 28.51 68.12 -42.44
C ALA A 567 27.73 68.70 -41.23
N SER A 568 26.39 68.84 -41.20
CA SER A 568 25.29 67.89 -41.53
C SER A 568 23.93 68.66 -41.54
N PRO A 569 22.72 68.06 -41.59
CA PRO A 569 22.27 66.74 -42.07
C PRO A 569 21.17 66.85 -43.16
N LYS A 570 20.77 65.72 -43.79
CA LYS A 570 19.48 65.59 -44.49
C LYS A 570 18.67 64.43 -43.91
N LEU A 571 17.39 64.66 -43.64
CA LEU A 571 16.44 63.62 -43.25
C LEU A 571 16.35 62.57 -44.38
N PRO A 572 16.41 61.25 -44.07
CA PRO A 572 15.94 60.21 -44.99
C PRO A 572 14.40 60.11 -44.92
N GLY A 573 13.72 61.18 -45.33
CA GLY A 573 12.30 61.11 -45.67
C GLY A 573 12.13 60.56 -47.08
N ARG A 574 12.19 59.23 -47.25
CA ARG A 574 11.80 58.53 -48.47
C ARG A 574 11.57 57.04 -48.19
N ILE A 575 10.34 56.58 -48.35
CA ILE A 575 10.06 55.16 -48.57
C ILE A 575 10.64 54.83 -49.94
N ASP A 576 11.58 53.88 -49.98
CA ASP A 576 12.33 53.61 -51.19
C ASP A 576 11.44 52.91 -52.23
N VAL A 577 11.46 53.42 -53.46
CA VAL A 577 10.71 52.82 -54.59
C VAL A 577 11.23 51.40 -54.85
N GLY A 578 12.51 51.12 -54.52
CA GLY A 578 13.06 49.76 -54.51
C GLY A 578 12.40 48.82 -53.49
N THR A 579 12.03 49.30 -52.30
CA THR A 579 11.34 48.48 -51.29
C THR A 579 9.89 48.21 -51.69
N VAL A 580 9.20 49.21 -52.26
CA VAL A 580 7.83 49.04 -52.77
C VAL A 580 7.81 48.16 -54.02
N ALA A 581 8.82 48.25 -54.89
CA ALA A 581 8.99 47.35 -56.04
C ALA A 581 9.34 45.92 -55.61
N ALA A 582 10.22 45.72 -54.62
CA ALA A 582 10.52 44.39 -54.10
C ALA A 582 9.30 43.75 -53.41
N LEU A 583 8.52 44.51 -52.63
CA LEU A 583 7.23 44.08 -52.08
C LEU A 583 6.20 43.81 -53.18
N GLY A 584 6.16 44.64 -54.22
CA GLY A 584 5.27 44.49 -55.37
C GLY A 584 5.59 43.27 -56.25
N VAL A 585 6.86 42.93 -56.42
CA VAL A 585 7.31 41.75 -57.16
C VAL A 585 7.17 40.48 -56.31
N ALA A 586 7.37 40.55 -54.99
CA ALA A 586 7.12 39.43 -54.08
C ALA A 586 5.62 39.11 -53.91
N MET A 587 4.75 40.12 -53.85
CA MET A 587 3.29 39.93 -53.90
C MET A 587 2.80 39.59 -55.30
N GLY A 588 3.43 40.14 -56.33
CA GLY A 588 3.14 39.86 -57.74
C GLY A 588 3.45 38.42 -58.15
N SER A 589 4.52 37.81 -57.63
CA SER A 589 4.84 36.41 -57.90
C SER A 589 3.87 35.44 -57.23
N ILE A 590 3.44 35.71 -55.98
CA ILE A 590 2.37 34.95 -55.31
C ILE A 590 1.05 35.12 -56.08
N SER A 591 0.75 36.33 -56.54
CA SER A 591 -0.45 36.60 -57.34
C SER A 591 -0.40 35.88 -58.70
N ALA A 592 0.75 35.87 -59.38
CA ALA A 592 0.94 35.18 -60.65
C ALA A 592 0.88 33.65 -60.49
N VAL A 593 1.38 33.09 -59.38
CA VAL A 593 1.25 31.66 -59.06
C VAL A 593 -0.20 31.31 -58.74
N LEU A 594 -0.91 32.12 -57.95
CA LEU A 594 -2.34 31.92 -57.67
C LEU A 594 -3.19 32.04 -58.94
N VAL A 595 -2.92 33.02 -59.81
CA VAL A 595 -3.57 33.15 -61.12
C VAL A 595 -3.22 31.97 -62.02
N ALA A 596 -1.97 31.52 -62.07
CA ALA A 596 -1.60 30.34 -62.86
C ALA A 596 -2.28 29.05 -62.36
N MET A 597 -2.38 28.86 -61.04
CA MET A 597 -3.14 27.76 -60.44
C MET A 597 -4.64 27.90 -60.73
N PHE A 598 -5.21 29.11 -60.69
CA PHE A 598 -6.62 29.35 -60.97
C PHE A 598 -6.96 29.15 -62.45
N THR A 599 -6.14 29.66 -63.38
CA THR A 599 -6.27 29.39 -64.81
C THR A 599 -6.16 27.90 -65.09
N LYS A 600 -5.18 27.19 -64.50
CA LYS A 600 -5.09 25.73 -64.61
C LYS A 600 -6.27 25.00 -64.00
N PHE A 601 -6.89 25.53 -62.95
CA PHE A 601 -8.11 24.98 -62.35
C PHE A 601 -9.36 25.20 -63.24
N VAL A 602 -9.43 26.33 -63.97
CA VAL A 602 -10.49 26.60 -64.94
C VAL A 602 -10.30 25.76 -66.23
N ASP A 603 -9.06 25.57 -66.68
CA ASP A 603 -8.69 24.69 -67.82
C ASP A 603 -9.19 23.24 -67.66
N LEU A 604 -9.45 22.76 -66.43
CA LEU A 604 -9.95 21.41 -66.18
C LEU A 604 -11.38 21.16 -66.70
N GLY A 605 -12.18 22.21 -66.92
CA GLY A 605 -13.52 22.11 -67.51
C GLY A 605 -14.40 21.02 -66.87
N PRO A 606 -14.82 19.97 -67.59
CA PRO A 606 -15.63 18.88 -67.03
C PRO A 606 -14.97 18.10 -65.88
N TRP A 607 -13.65 18.17 -65.69
CA TRP A 607 -12.96 17.43 -64.62
C TRP A 607 -12.98 18.15 -63.27
N ILE A 608 -13.48 19.38 -63.19
CA ILE A 608 -13.52 20.18 -61.96
C ILE A 608 -14.19 19.45 -60.77
N PRO A 609 -15.34 18.77 -60.90
CA PRO A 609 -15.94 18.01 -59.79
C PRO A 609 -15.05 16.87 -59.29
N ILE A 610 -14.40 16.15 -60.22
CA ILE A 610 -13.50 15.03 -59.92
C ILE A 610 -12.23 15.53 -59.25
N ALA A 611 -11.66 16.66 -59.70
CA ALA A 611 -10.51 17.29 -59.07
C ALA A 611 -10.82 17.85 -57.67
N LEU A 612 -12.02 18.40 -57.45
CA LEU A 612 -12.45 18.88 -56.14
C LEU A 612 -12.66 17.71 -55.16
N VAL A 613 -13.29 16.61 -55.60
CA VAL A 613 -13.36 15.37 -54.81
C VAL A 613 -11.96 14.80 -54.54
N GLY A 614 -11.09 14.76 -55.54
CA GLY A 614 -9.70 14.31 -55.41
C GLY A 614 -8.90 15.13 -54.40
N MET A 615 -9.08 16.45 -54.40
CA MET A 615 -8.47 17.37 -53.43
C MET A 615 -8.99 17.14 -52.01
N VAL A 616 -10.31 16.99 -51.83
CA VAL A 616 -10.89 16.64 -50.52
C VAL A 616 -10.32 15.31 -50.02
N VAL A 617 -10.27 14.28 -50.87
CA VAL A 617 -9.69 12.97 -50.53
C VAL A 617 -8.19 13.07 -50.24
N ALA A 618 -7.41 13.88 -50.96
CA ALA A 618 -5.98 14.07 -50.70
C ALA A 618 -5.73 14.76 -49.34
N ILE A 619 -6.57 15.72 -48.95
CA ILE A 619 -6.45 16.45 -47.68
C ILE A 619 -6.96 15.62 -46.50
N SER A 620 -8.17 15.05 -46.60
CA SER A 620 -8.84 14.37 -45.49
C SER A 620 -8.54 12.87 -45.41
N GLY A 621 -8.33 12.21 -46.56
CA GLY A 621 -8.17 10.77 -46.69
C GLY A 621 -7.02 10.18 -45.86
N PRO A 622 -5.80 10.74 -45.86
CA PRO A 622 -4.71 10.29 -45.00
C PRO A 622 -5.08 10.35 -43.51
N SER A 623 -5.76 11.42 -43.08
CA SER A 623 -6.17 11.60 -41.68
C SER A 623 -7.28 10.62 -41.29
N MET A 624 -8.26 10.39 -42.16
CA MET A 624 -9.31 9.38 -41.97
C MET A 624 -8.73 7.96 -41.93
N LEU A 625 -7.75 7.64 -42.79
CA LEU A 625 -7.08 6.34 -42.81
C LEU A 625 -6.28 6.11 -41.52
N ILE A 626 -5.46 7.08 -41.09
CA ILE A 626 -4.72 7.02 -39.83
C ILE A 626 -5.67 6.85 -38.65
N ALA A 627 -6.79 7.58 -38.62
CA ALA A 627 -7.82 7.43 -37.59
C ALA A 627 -8.43 6.02 -37.63
N TRP A 628 -8.86 5.53 -38.79
CA TRP A 628 -9.42 4.18 -38.95
C TRP A 628 -8.45 3.08 -38.49
N ILE A 629 -7.16 3.19 -38.81
CA ILE A 629 -6.10 2.30 -38.31
C ILE A 629 -5.98 2.40 -36.79
N LYS A 630 -5.83 3.61 -36.23
CA LYS A 630 -5.72 3.83 -34.76
C LYS A 630 -6.92 3.28 -34.01
N LEU A 631 -8.14 3.54 -34.49
CA LEU A 631 -9.40 3.06 -33.91
C LEU A 631 -9.49 1.53 -33.86
N ARG A 632 -9.03 0.83 -34.90
CA ARG A 632 -8.99 -0.64 -34.94
C ARG A 632 -7.83 -1.25 -34.14
N GLN A 633 -6.86 -0.44 -33.75
CA GLN A 633 -5.67 -0.85 -32.98
C GLN A 633 -5.70 -0.38 -31.51
N ARG A 634 -6.81 0.21 -31.03
CA ARG A 634 -7.00 0.54 -29.62
C ARG A 634 -6.88 -0.71 -28.76
N SER A 635 -6.02 -0.67 -27.74
CA SER A 635 -5.75 -1.78 -26.83
C SER A 635 -5.92 -1.33 -25.39
N LEU A 636 -6.52 -2.18 -24.56
CA LEU A 636 -6.61 -1.99 -23.11
C LEU A 636 -5.26 -2.28 -22.42
N GLY A 637 -4.44 -3.17 -22.99
CA GLY A 637 -3.17 -3.64 -22.40
C GLY A 637 -2.30 -2.52 -21.85
N PRO A 638 -1.80 -1.58 -22.67
CA PRO A 638 -0.90 -0.52 -22.20
C PRO A 638 -1.51 0.45 -21.17
N ILE A 639 -2.84 0.47 -20.99
CA ILE A 639 -3.50 1.24 -19.92
C ILE A 639 -3.38 0.50 -18.59
N LEU A 640 -3.57 -0.82 -18.58
CA LEU A 640 -3.50 -1.62 -17.36
C LEU A 640 -2.07 -2.02 -16.98
N ASP A 641 -1.20 -2.26 -17.96
CA ASP A 641 0.24 -2.50 -17.74
C ASP A 641 0.87 -1.30 -17.00
N ALA A 642 0.46 -0.09 -17.38
CA ALA A 642 0.83 1.16 -16.72
C ALA A 642 0.25 1.32 -15.29
N SER A 643 -0.81 0.57 -14.97
CA SER A 643 -1.43 0.46 -13.64
C SER A 643 -0.94 -0.75 -12.84
N GLY A 644 0.15 -1.41 -13.26
CA GLY A 644 0.78 -2.51 -12.51
C GLY A 644 0.27 -3.91 -12.84
N TRP A 645 -0.65 -4.07 -13.79
CA TRP A 645 -1.02 -5.37 -14.34
C TRP A 645 0.09 -5.89 -15.28
N ALA A 646 0.00 -7.17 -15.67
CA ALA A 646 0.72 -7.69 -16.82
C ALA A 646 -0.28 -8.32 -17.79
N ILE A 647 -0.73 -7.56 -18.79
CA ILE A 647 -1.72 -8.01 -19.77
C ILE A 647 -1.05 -8.81 -20.88
N ASN A 648 -1.57 -10.00 -21.11
CA ASN A 648 -1.15 -10.89 -22.18
C ASN A 648 -2.05 -10.69 -23.41
N GLY A 649 -1.44 -10.69 -24.59
CA GLY A 649 -2.13 -10.48 -25.86
C GLY A 649 -2.59 -9.04 -26.12
N ARG A 650 -3.31 -8.84 -27.23
CA ARG A 650 -3.79 -7.51 -27.69
C ARG A 650 -5.28 -7.38 -27.41
N MET A 651 -5.63 -6.99 -26.18
CA MET A 651 -7.01 -6.80 -25.71
C MET A 651 -7.68 -5.59 -26.39
N LYS A 652 -8.29 -5.79 -27.57
CA LYS A 652 -8.78 -4.68 -28.40
C LYS A 652 -10.07 -4.08 -27.86
N VAL A 653 -10.12 -2.74 -27.84
CA VAL A 653 -11.37 -1.99 -27.64
C VAL A 653 -11.99 -1.71 -29.00
N SER A 654 -12.98 -2.51 -29.39
CA SER A 654 -13.69 -2.34 -30.67
C SER A 654 -14.45 -1.00 -30.72
N VAL A 655 -14.77 -0.50 -31.92
CA VAL A 655 -15.52 0.76 -32.08
C VAL A 655 -16.89 0.70 -31.40
N ARG A 656 -17.57 -0.46 -31.44
CA ARG A 656 -18.84 -0.69 -30.73
C ARG A 656 -18.66 -0.65 -29.21
N LEU A 657 -17.62 -1.32 -28.69
CA LEU A 657 -17.31 -1.31 -27.25
C LEU A 657 -16.93 0.11 -26.78
N GLY A 658 -16.08 0.81 -27.53
CA GLY A 658 -15.74 2.22 -27.27
C GLY A 658 -16.97 3.14 -27.24
N GLY A 659 -17.86 3.03 -28.23
CA GLY A 659 -19.13 3.78 -28.22
C GLY A 659 -20.04 3.47 -27.02
N SER A 660 -19.83 2.35 -26.33
CA SER A 660 -20.52 2.03 -25.07
C SER A 660 -19.80 2.56 -23.82
N LEU A 661 -18.47 2.73 -23.87
CA LEU A 661 -17.60 3.14 -22.76
C LEU A 661 -17.51 4.66 -22.60
N SER A 662 -17.76 5.43 -23.67
CA SER A 662 -17.97 6.88 -23.60
C SER A 662 -19.33 7.20 -24.24
N ARG A 663 -20.29 7.64 -23.44
CA ARG A 663 -21.64 8.00 -23.92
C ARG A 663 -21.80 9.51 -23.93
N MET A 664 -22.34 10.06 -25.02
CA MET A 664 -22.72 11.48 -25.11
C MET A 664 -24.15 11.67 -24.59
N ALA A 665 -24.43 12.84 -24.03
CA ALA A 665 -25.78 13.26 -23.66
C ALA A 665 -26.74 13.16 -24.86
N LYS A 666 -27.86 12.49 -24.65
CA LYS A 666 -29.00 12.45 -25.57
C LYS A 666 -30.21 12.99 -24.84
N LEU A 667 -31.04 13.78 -25.53
CA LEU A 667 -32.34 14.14 -24.97
C LEU A 667 -33.19 12.86 -24.85
N PRO A 668 -34.02 12.73 -23.80
CA PRO A 668 -34.91 11.58 -23.65
C PRO A 668 -35.93 11.50 -24.79
N HIS A 669 -36.42 10.29 -25.06
CA HIS A 669 -37.45 10.07 -26.07
C HIS A 669 -38.71 10.88 -25.73
N GLY A 670 -39.23 11.64 -26.71
CA GLY A 670 -40.36 12.55 -26.52
C GLY A 670 -40.00 13.98 -26.10
N ALA A 671 -38.72 14.29 -25.83
CA ALA A 671 -38.29 15.66 -25.52
C ALA A 671 -38.54 16.62 -26.71
N LYS A 672 -39.38 17.63 -26.51
CA LYS A 672 -39.61 18.70 -27.48
C LYS A 672 -38.51 19.76 -27.36
N ARG A 673 -37.73 19.99 -28.42
CA ARG A 673 -36.82 21.14 -28.51
C ARG A 673 -37.61 22.39 -28.86
N VAL A 674 -37.54 23.42 -28.01
CA VAL A 674 -38.00 24.77 -28.38
C VAL A 674 -36.96 25.34 -29.34
N LEU A 675 -37.29 25.41 -30.64
CA LEU A 675 -36.36 25.81 -31.70
C LEU A 675 -35.99 27.30 -31.70
N LYS A 676 -36.63 28.11 -30.85
CA LYS A 676 -36.43 29.56 -30.79
C LYS A 676 -35.48 29.93 -29.67
N ASP A 677 -34.19 29.74 -29.93
CA ASP A 677 -33.12 30.27 -29.09
C ASP A 677 -33.05 31.81 -29.29
N PRO A 678 -33.28 32.63 -28.24
CA PRO A 678 -33.24 34.08 -28.35
C PRO A 678 -31.81 34.66 -28.46
N TYR A 679 -30.77 33.85 -28.23
CA TYR A 679 -29.37 34.26 -28.29
C TYR A 679 -28.58 33.56 -29.41
N ALA A 680 -29.23 32.73 -30.23
CA ALA A 680 -28.59 32.13 -31.39
C ALA A 680 -28.24 33.21 -32.43
N ASP A 681 -26.94 33.32 -32.74
CA ASP A 681 -26.47 34.09 -33.88
C ASP A 681 -27.21 33.68 -35.16
N ARG A 682 -27.50 34.67 -36.03
CA ARG A 682 -28.12 34.42 -37.34
C ARG A 682 -27.18 33.59 -38.19
N SER A 683 -27.36 32.26 -38.14
CA SER A 683 -26.41 31.33 -38.72
C SER A 683 -26.18 31.60 -40.21
N SER A 684 -24.91 31.62 -40.60
CA SER A 684 -24.48 31.56 -42.01
C SER A 684 -24.75 30.19 -42.65
N GLY A 685 -25.49 29.29 -41.98
CA GLY A 685 -25.89 27.99 -42.49
C GLY A 685 -26.68 28.06 -43.80
N TRP A 686 -27.35 29.18 -44.08
CA TRP A 686 -27.98 29.40 -45.39
C TRP A 686 -26.94 29.58 -46.51
N LEU A 687 -25.79 30.22 -46.26
CA LEU A 687 -24.69 30.37 -47.21
C LEU A 687 -23.99 29.03 -47.46
N VAL A 688 -23.81 28.22 -46.40
CA VAL A 688 -23.27 26.85 -46.52
C VAL A 688 -24.26 25.96 -47.29
N GLY A 689 -25.56 26.06 -47.00
CA GLY A 689 -26.63 25.37 -47.74
C GLY A 689 -26.68 25.78 -49.20
N LEU A 690 -26.57 27.09 -49.50
CA LEU A 690 -26.49 27.63 -50.86
C LEU A 690 -25.24 27.11 -51.59
N GLY A 691 -24.08 27.06 -50.91
CA GLY A 691 -22.84 26.51 -51.46
C GLY A 691 -22.95 25.02 -51.79
N VAL A 692 -23.53 24.21 -50.89
CA VAL A 692 -23.79 22.79 -51.15
C VAL A 692 -24.80 22.62 -52.29
N LEU A 693 -25.85 23.44 -52.34
CA LEU A 693 -26.86 23.38 -53.39
C LEU A 693 -26.30 23.81 -54.76
N LEU A 694 -25.37 24.76 -54.80
CA LEU A 694 -24.60 25.12 -56.00
C LEU A 694 -23.65 24.00 -56.44
N VAL A 695 -22.96 23.32 -55.52
CA VAL A 695 -22.08 22.18 -55.85
C VAL A 695 -22.90 20.98 -56.36
N VAL A 696 -24.03 20.67 -55.72
CA VAL A 696 -24.97 19.63 -56.17
C VAL A 696 -25.58 20.01 -57.52
N GLY A 697 -25.99 21.27 -57.69
CA GLY A 697 -26.52 21.79 -58.96
C GLY A 697 -25.50 21.71 -60.10
N ALA A 698 -24.24 22.07 -59.85
CA ALA A 698 -23.16 21.91 -60.81
C ALA A 698 -22.89 20.44 -61.14
N ALA A 699 -22.96 19.54 -60.15
CA ALA A 699 -22.80 18.11 -60.34
C ALA A 699 -23.97 17.47 -61.14
N THR A 700 -25.22 17.90 -60.93
CA THR A 700 -26.36 17.45 -61.75
C THR A 700 -26.32 18.00 -63.16
N VAL A 701 -25.97 19.28 -63.36
CA VAL A 701 -25.76 19.87 -64.70
C VAL A 701 -24.61 19.18 -65.43
N TRP A 702 -23.55 18.78 -64.71
CA TRP A 702 -22.46 17.98 -65.26
C TRP A 702 -22.92 16.56 -65.63
N ALA A 703 -23.65 15.86 -64.76
CA ALA A 703 -24.16 14.51 -65.01
C ALA A 703 -25.15 14.47 -66.19
N TRP A 704 -25.89 15.56 -66.41
CA TRP A 704 -26.76 15.75 -67.57
C TRP A 704 -25.96 16.06 -68.84
N ARG A 705 -25.01 17.02 -68.82
CA ARG A 705 -24.17 17.39 -69.98
C ARG A 705 -23.18 16.31 -70.44
N SER A 706 -22.81 15.39 -69.57
CA SER A 706 -21.88 14.28 -69.87
C SER A 706 -22.57 13.00 -70.34
N GLY A 707 -23.91 12.98 -70.44
CA GLY A 707 -24.68 11.77 -70.79
C GLY A 707 -24.62 10.65 -69.74
N TRP A 708 -24.00 10.90 -68.58
CA TRP A 708 -23.76 9.87 -67.55
C TRP A 708 -25.05 9.26 -67.00
N GLN A 709 -26.12 10.06 -66.95
CA GLN A 709 -27.47 9.63 -66.58
C GLN A 709 -28.05 8.62 -67.58
N GLU A 710 -27.92 8.86 -68.89
CA GLU A 710 -28.48 7.99 -69.94
C GLU A 710 -27.79 6.62 -69.98
N ALA A 711 -26.52 6.56 -69.61
CA ALA A 711 -25.73 5.32 -69.55
C ALA A 711 -25.99 4.43 -68.31
N HIS A 712 -26.63 4.96 -67.25
CA HIS A 712 -26.80 4.24 -65.97
C HIS A 712 -28.24 4.22 -65.42
N LEU A 713 -29.20 4.82 -66.12
CA LEU A 713 -30.62 4.71 -65.77
C LEU A 713 -31.17 3.32 -66.18
N PRO A 714 -31.84 2.57 -65.28
CA PRO A 714 -32.57 1.37 -65.67
C PRO A 714 -33.73 1.73 -66.62
N GLN A 715 -34.12 0.79 -67.48
CA GLN A 715 -34.93 1.04 -68.67
C GLN A 715 -36.28 1.78 -68.52
N PRO A 716 -37.07 1.73 -67.42
CA PRO A 716 -38.35 2.45 -67.37
C PRO A 716 -38.25 3.98 -67.27
N ALA A 717 -37.04 4.56 -67.22
CA ALA A 717 -36.81 6.00 -67.01
C ALA A 717 -36.25 6.77 -68.22
N GLN A 718 -36.19 6.16 -69.41
CA GLN A 718 -35.84 6.88 -70.64
C GLN A 718 -37.08 7.55 -71.26
N PRO A 719 -37.05 8.85 -71.59
CA PRO A 719 -38.20 9.53 -72.20
C PRO A 719 -38.43 9.02 -73.62
N ALA A 720 -39.64 8.52 -73.90
CA ALA A 720 -40.01 8.02 -75.21
C ALA A 720 -40.02 9.16 -76.25
N ILE A 721 -39.24 9.00 -77.33
CA ILE A 721 -39.27 9.90 -78.47
C ILE A 721 -40.59 9.64 -79.22
N ASN A 722 -41.43 10.68 -79.34
CA ASN A 722 -42.70 10.60 -80.06
C ASN A 722 -42.47 10.25 -81.54
N ALA A 723 -43.01 9.10 -81.98
CA ALA A 723 -43.18 8.80 -83.39
C ALA A 723 -44.43 9.54 -83.93
N PRO A 724 -44.38 10.14 -85.13
CA PRO A 724 -45.55 10.80 -85.73
C PRO A 724 -46.61 9.78 -86.17
N ALA A 725 -47.88 10.18 -86.11
CA ALA A 725 -49.01 9.29 -86.31
C ALA A 725 -49.41 9.09 -87.80
N VAL A 726 -49.62 7.82 -88.15
CA VAL A 726 -50.66 7.26 -89.04
C VAL A 726 -50.95 7.96 -90.39
N GLY A 727 -50.59 7.27 -91.48
CA GLY A 727 -51.34 7.29 -92.74
C GLY A 727 -52.17 6.00 -92.87
N ALA A 728 -53.45 6.11 -93.22
CA ALA A 728 -54.40 4.99 -93.27
C ALA A 728 -54.30 4.13 -94.55
N PRO A 729 -54.70 2.84 -94.53
CA PRO A 729 -54.66 1.98 -95.71
C PRO A 729 -55.84 2.26 -96.67
N ALA A 730 -55.58 2.20 -97.97
CA ALA A 730 -56.61 2.28 -99.00
C ALA A 730 -57.19 0.90 -99.32
N LEU A 731 -58.52 0.78 -99.30
CA LEU A 731 -59.25 -0.39 -99.81
C LEU A 731 -59.48 -0.23 -101.32
N THR A 732 -59.18 -1.29 -102.07
CA THR A 732 -59.52 -1.42 -103.50
C THR A 732 -60.94 -1.97 -103.67
N PRO A 733 -61.69 -1.52 -104.70
CA PRO A 733 -62.80 -2.26 -105.27
C PRO A 733 -62.43 -2.88 -106.63
N ASN A 734 -62.99 -4.06 -106.93
CA ASN A 734 -62.83 -4.78 -108.19
C ASN A 734 -63.27 -3.96 -109.43
N ARG A 735 -62.46 -4.02 -110.50
CA ARG A 735 -62.85 -4.75 -111.71
C ARG A 735 -61.66 -5.15 -112.58
#